data_AF-A0A8T5T6H1-F1
#
_entry.id   AF-A0A8T5T6H1-F1
#
_cell.length_a   1.000
_cell.length_b   1.000
_cell.length_c   1.000
_cell.angle_alpha   90.00
_cell.angle_beta   90.00
_cell.angle_gamma   90.00
#
_symmetry.space_group_name_H-M   'P 1'
#
loop_
_entity.id
_entity.type
_entity.pdbx_description
1 polymer ?
#
loop_
_entity_poly.entity_id
_entity_poly.type
_entity_poly.pdbx_seq_one_letter_code
_entity_poly.pdbx_strand_id
1 'polypeptide(L)'
;MSAESYINKIMDETGLSRKDIQDLVDEKKAELKGLITDDGALLLIAKELKVEVKKENTDAISNIEVKISDISLGMKNIVLAGRIKDVNKIFNFTRNDGSEGFVGSFSIQDESGEIRVVLWDEDTKILTHENFVINEVVKIINGYTKEGRYQDLEIHVGRFGKIILSPEDIDYNKIPKITQAFTKIGDITPNFKSYSIKGQVLRYTPVKEFVKSDGNTGKVGNIEIMDSTGIVRIVFWNEDVDKIQGIKEGDNISITQLSPRESKLNPKTIELTASPNTIIKKTKGSVQYKAAIAKNIKSIQELEKLVSFKGVITSVREMRKVTLKSGEDVSVLDFEVSDNTGSIRVTAWRDKAEELAEKLTNDMTVLVSNVNLKHNEMFDRKEAIYNRVSEINVIEEEIQITARPKEEKLKTTITKNIKEIENLENSASFKGVITSVGEIRKVTLKSGEDVSVLDFEVSDNTGSIRVTAWRDIAEELAEKLTDEMKVLVSNVRIKYNERFDRKEATFNKFSEIEKINEDIKFTKKASSPSSNKSSQFLETKIESIDSIGFFEIKGSIIKEIDLSKRDLFIYDACPTCFKKDTNCTCEKKEESEKRMILKVVLDDESGTIKTSFFGQQAEELVGKKASEIADMEDLSDVLKDLEGRSLIVRGRASLNDFNDMNNYELKVSEFQFTDPTKELNYLMEELNS
;
A
#
# COMPACT_ATOMS: atom_id res chain seq x y z
N MET A 1 -39.80 -34.72 32.50
CA MET A 1 -41.22 -34.45 32.16
C MET A 1 -41.42 -34.70 30.67
N SER A 2 -42.57 -35.24 30.25
CA SER A 2 -42.94 -35.38 28.83
C SER A 2 -43.49 -34.07 28.26
N ALA A 3 -43.45 -33.89 26.94
CA ALA A 3 -44.06 -32.77 26.20
C ALA A 3 -45.48 -32.42 26.69
N GLU A 4 -46.28 -33.46 26.98
CA GLU A 4 -47.65 -33.36 27.52
C GLU A 4 -47.71 -32.53 28.82
N SER A 5 -46.70 -32.65 29.68
CA SER A 5 -46.64 -31.93 30.95
C SER A 5 -46.37 -30.44 30.76
N TYR A 6 -45.62 -30.05 29.72
CA TYR A 6 -45.37 -28.64 29.38
C TYR A 6 -46.65 -28.02 28.82
N ILE A 7 -47.32 -28.71 27.89
CA ILE A 7 -48.58 -28.27 27.30
C ILE A 7 -49.64 -28.03 28.37
N ASN A 8 -49.87 -29.01 29.25
CA ASN A 8 -50.88 -28.87 30.31
C ASN A 8 -50.59 -27.68 31.23
N LYS A 9 -49.32 -27.47 31.59
CA LYS A 9 -48.94 -26.35 32.46
C LYS A 9 -49.15 -24.99 31.79
N ILE A 10 -48.80 -24.86 30.50
CA ILE A 10 -49.06 -23.65 29.72
C ILE A 10 -50.57 -23.40 29.63
N MET A 11 -51.38 -24.44 29.36
CA MET A 11 -52.84 -24.33 29.32
C MET A 11 -53.40 -23.81 30.66
N ASP A 12 -52.95 -24.38 31.78
CA ASP A 12 -53.45 -24.05 33.12
C ASP A 12 -53.13 -22.59 33.52
N GLU A 13 -51.94 -22.08 33.20
CA GLU A 13 -51.51 -20.73 33.61
C GLU A 13 -51.91 -19.62 32.63
N THR A 14 -52.14 -19.94 31.37
CA THR A 14 -52.39 -18.93 30.31
C THR A 14 -53.79 -18.99 29.72
N GLY A 15 -54.53 -20.09 29.93
CA GLY A 15 -55.86 -20.32 29.36
C GLY A 15 -55.88 -20.65 27.86
N LEU A 16 -54.71 -20.83 27.24
CA LEU A 16 -54.60 -21.20 25.82
C LEU A 16 -55.13 -22.62 25.57
N SER A 17 -55.72 -22.85 24.39
CA SER A 17 -56.13 -24.21 24.01
C SER A 17 -54.92 -25.02 23.53
N ARG A 18 -55.04 -26.35 23.55
CA ARG A 18 -54.00 -27.24 23.01
C ARG A 18 -53.67 -26.93 21.54
N LYS A 19 -54.66 -26.49 20.77
CA LYS A 19 -54.46 -26.09 19.37
C LYS A 19 -53.63 -24.81 19.28
N ASP A 20 -53.94 -23.79 20.08
CA ASP A 20 -53.20 -22.53 20.08
C ASP A 20 -51.73 -22.74 20.47
N ILE A 21 -51.47 -23.65 21.44
CA ILE A 21 -50.10 -24.01 21.83
C ILE A 21 -49.37 -24.73 20.69
N GLN A 22 -50.04 -25.61 19.95
CA GLN A 22 -49.45 -26.28 18.80
C GLN A 22 -49.13 -25.29 17.66
N ASP A 23 -50.05 -24.35 17.38
CA ASP A 23 -49.83 -23.31 16.37
C ASP A 23 -48.61 -22.43 16.76
N LEU A 24 -48.45 -22.10 18.05
CA LEU A 24 -47.26 -21.40 18.57
C LEU A 24 -45.98 -22.24 18.45
N VAL A 25 -46.05 -23.56 18.68
CA VAL A 25 -44.90 -24.47 18.50
C VAL A 25 -44.46 -24.48 17.03
N ASP A 26 -45.41 -24.57 16.10
CA ASP A 26 -45.12 -24.58 14.67
C ASP A 26 -44.56 -23.22 14.21
N GLU A 27 -45.10 -22.11 14.72
CA GLU A 27 -44.55 -20.76 14.48
C GLU A 27 -43.11 -20.63 14.99
N LYS A 28 -42.84 -21.10 16.23
CA LYS A 28 -41.51 -21.04 16.83
C LYS A 28 -40.49 -21.88 16.07
N LYS A 29 -40.89 -23.07 15.61
CA LYS A 29 -40.06 -23.92 14.76
C LYS A 29 -39.82 -23.25 13.42
N ALA A 30 -40.81 -22.61 12.81
CA ALA A 30 -40.63 -21.88 11.56
C ALA A 30 -39.68 -20.67 11.72
N GLU A 31 -39.80 -19.91 12.81
CA GLU A 31 -38.90 -18.79 13.17
C GLU A 31 -37.43 -19.23 13.24
N LEU A 32 -37.19 -20.44 13.76
CA LEU A 32 -35.88 -21.07 13.88
C LEU A 32 -35.57 -22.06 12.74
N LYS A 33 -36.30 -21.97 11.62
CA LYS A 33 -36.15 -22.80 10.41
C LYS A 33 -36.08 -24.32 10.67
N GLY A 34 -36.80 -24.80 11.68
CA GLY A 34 -36.93 -26.22 12.03
C GLY A 34 -35.74 -26.80 12.79
N LEU A 35 -34.80 -25.97 13.27
CA LEU A 35 -33.57 -26.41 13.94
C LEU A 35 -33.77 -26.83 15.41
N ILE A 36 -35.00 -26.70 15.92
CA ILE A 36 -35.33 -27.06 17.30
C ILE A 36 -36.44 -28.14 17.35
N THR A 37 -36.45 -28.90 18.43
CA THR A 37 -37.48 -29.91 18.72
C THR A 37 -38.75 -29.28 19.28
N ASP A 38 -39.86 -30.03 19.28
CA ASP A 38 -41.14 -29.58 19.87
C ASP A 38 -40.98 -29.25 21.36
N ASP A 39 -40.20 -30.05 22.10
CA ASP A 39 -39.87 -29.78 23.51
C ASP A 39 -39.09 -28.46 23.67
N GLY A 40 -38.15 -28.19 22.77
CA GLY A 40 -37.40 -26.94 22.74
C GLY A 40 -38.29 -25.73 22.43
N ALA A 41 -39.23 -25.88 21.50
CA ALA A 41 -40.21 -24.86 21.15
C ALA A 41 -41.16 -24.57 22.33
N LEU A 42 -41.67 -25.61 23.00
CA LEU A 42 -42.52 -25.49 24.19
C LEU A 42 -41.81 -24.77 25.33
N LEU A 43 -40.52 -25.00 25.54
CA LEU A 43 -39.71 -24.30 26.54
C LEU A 43 -39.55 -22.81 26.22
N LEU A 44 -39.33 -22.45 24.94
CA LEU A 44 -39.26 -21.06 24.51
C LEU A 44 -40.61 -20.34 24.71
N ILE A 45 -41.71 -20.99 24.31
CA ILE A 45 -43.08 -20.48 24.46
C ILE A 45 -43.43 -20.29 25.93
N ALA A 46 -43.15 -21.28 26.79
CA ALA A 46 -43.39 -21.16 28.23
C ALA A 46 -42.68 -19.94 28.83
N LYS A 47 -41.42 -19.70 28.42
CA LYS A 47 -40.64 -18.54 28.86
C LYS A 47 -41.22 -17.21 28.35
N GLU A 48 -41.64 -17.14 27.09
CA GLU A 48 -42.28 -15.94 26.51
C GLU A 48 -43.59 -15.61 27.23
N LEU A 49 -44.38 -16.63 27.57
CA LEU A 49 -45.62 -16.52 28.32
C LEU A 49 -45.40 -16.36 29.84
N LYS A 50 -44.15 -16.34 30.31
CA LYS A 50 -43.75 -16.23 31.72
C LYS A 50 -44.28 -17.36 32.63
N VAL A 51 -44.47 -18.54 32.05
CA VAL A 51 -44.84 -19.77 32.76
C VAL A 51 -43.58 -20.44 33.31
N GLU A 52 -43.49 -20.61 34.62
CA GLU A 52 -42.32 -21.25 35.24
C GLU A 52 -42.36 -22.77 35.07
N VAL A 53 -41.37 -23.40 34.43
CA VAL A 53 -41.32 -24.87 34.33
C VAL A 53 -40.09 -25.43 35.04
N LYS A 54 -40.28 -26.48 35.85
CA LYS A 54 -39.18 -27.09 36.64
C LYS A 54 -38.16 -27.76 35.71
N LYS A 55 -36.90 -27.37 35.85
CA LYS A 55 -35.76 -27.85 35.07
C LYS A 55 -35.26 -29.20 35.64
N GLU A 56 -35.95 -30.29 35.33
CA GLU A 56 -35.52 -31.62 35.82
C GLU A 56 -34.87 -32.50 34.73
N ASN A 57 -34.87 -32.09 33.46
CA ASN A 57 -34.16 -32.79 32.37
C ASN A 57 -33.14 -31.87 31.69
N THR A 58 -31.85 -32.05 31.99
CA THR A 58 -30.72 -31.36 31.35
C THR A 58 -30.57 -31.69 29.86
N ASP A 59 -31.00 -32.89 29.42
CA ASP A 59 -30.92 -33.32 28.02
C ASP A 59 -31.94 -32.65 27.08
N ALA A 60 -32.97 -31.99 27.62
CA ALA A 60 -33.92 -31.21 26.80
C ALA A 60 -33.40 -29.78 26.52
N ILE A 61 -32.47 -29.27 27.33
CA ILE A 61 -31.90 -27.92 27.20
C ILE A 61 -30.80 -27.88 26.13
N SER A 62 -30.08 -28.99 25.91
CA SER A 62 -29.09 -29.13 24.83
C SER A 62 -29.72 -29.14 23.43
N ASN A 63 -31.03 -29.38 23.30
CA ASN A 63 -31.76 -29.41 22.02
C ASN A 63 -32.28 -28.04 21.54
N ILE A 64 -31.91 -26.94 22.20
CA ILE A 64 -32.28 -25.58 21.82
C ILE A 64 -31.09 -24.85 21.15
N GLU A 65 -29.88 -25.36 21.31
CA GLU A 65 -28.65 -24.74 20.81
C GLU A 65 -28.51 -24.93 19.30
N VAL A 66 -28.39 -23.82 18.59
CA VAL A 66 -28.17 -23.77 17.15
C VAL A 66 -26.66 -23.67 16.87
N LYS A 67 -26.17 -24.46 15.92
CA LYS A 67 -24.79 -24.37 15.44
C LYS A 67 -24.57 -23.09 14.65
N ILE A 68 -23.37 -22.52 14.74
CA ILE A 68 -23.03 -21.28 14.04
C ILE A 68 -23.25 -21.38 12.53
N SER A 69 -22.90 -22.51 11.90
CA SER A 69 -23.08 -22.73 10.45
C SER A 69 -24.54 -22.67 9.98
N ASP A 70 -25.48 -22.93 10.88
CA ASP A 70 -26.91 -23.04 10.56
C ASP A 70 -27.65 -21.72 10.77
N ILE A 71 -26.95 -20.70 11.31
CA ILE A 71 -27.49 -19.37 11.52
C ILE A 71 -27.64 -18.67 10.17
N SER A 72 -28.81 -18.05 9.96
CA SER A 72 -29.12 -17.34 8.73
C SER A 72 -29.93 -16.07 9.01
N LEU A 73 -29.81 -15.09 8.11
CA LEU A 73 -30.46 -13.79 8.26
C LEU A 73 -31.98 -13.94 8.49
N GLY A 74 -32.51 -13.16 9.43
CA GLY A 74 -33.92 -13.15 9.84
C GLY A 74 -34.25 -14.03 11.06
N MET A 75 -33.36 -14.94 11.46
CA MET A 75 -33.54 -15.77 12.66
C MET A 75 -33.55 -14.91 13.94
N LYS A 76 -34.39 -15.32 14.89
CA LYS A 76 -34.62 -14.70 16.21
C LYS A 76 -34.69 -15.79 17.29
N ASN A 77 -34.72 -15.41 18.57
CA ASN A 77 -34.79 -16.35 19.69
C ASN A 77 -33.65 -17.39 19.72
N ILE A 78 -32.50 -17.04 19.14
CA ILE A 78 -31.38 -17.95 18.96
C ILE A 78 -30.72 -18.22 20.31
N VAL A 79 -30.51 -19.49 20.61
CA VAL A 79 -29.64 -19.95 21.69
C VAL A 79 -28.42 -20.57 21.05
N LEU A 80 -27.22 -20.10 21.42
CA LEU A 80 -25.98 -20.58 20.83
C LEU A 80 -24.85 -20.52 21.85
N ALA A 81 -23.92 -21.46 21.77
CA ALA A 81 -22.76 -21.56 22.65
C ALA A 81 -21.47 -21.60 21.83
N GLY A 82 -20.43 -20.93 22.31
CA GLY A 82 -19.14 -20.90 21.62
C GLY A 82 -18.03 -20.38 22.53
N ARG A 83 -16.78 -20.59 22.11
CA ARG A 83 -15.61 -20.00 22.77
C ARG A 83 -15.36 -18.60 22.25
N ILE A 84 -15.08 -17.67 23.15
CA ILE A 84 -14.65 -16.32 22.80
C ILE A 84 -13.36 -16.39 22.00
N LYS A 85 -13.38 -15.88 20.78
CA LYS A 85 -12.25 -15.82 19.86
C LYS A 85 -11.52 -14.48 19.91
N ASP A 86 -12.29 -13.40 19.85
CA ASP A 86 -11.80 -12.04 19.99
C ASP A 86 -12.81 -11.18 20.75
N VAL A 87 -12.33 -10.08 21.33
CA VAL A 87 -13.15 -9.09 22.05
C VAL A 87 -12.73 -7.72 21.52
N ASN A 88 -13.67 -6.97 20.95
CA ASN A 88 -13.42 -5.65 20.38
C ASN A 88 -13.64 -4.54 21.42
N LYS A 89 -13.02 -3.38 21.18
CA LYS A 89 -13.18 -2.18 22.01
C LYS A 89 -14.65 -1.74 22.05
N ILE A 90 -15.08 -1.23 23.20
CA ILE A 90 -16.37 -0.55 23.36
C ILE A 90 -16.24 0.86 22.78
N PHE A 91 -17.12 1.20 21.84
CA PHE A 91 -17.24 2.53 21.28
C PHE A 91 -18.39 3.27 21.95
N ASN A 92 -18.19 4.55 22.25
CA ASN A 92 -19.23 5.47 22.68
C ASN A 92 -19.67 6.38 21.52
N PHE A 93 -20.92 6.77 21.52
CA PHE A 93 -21.48 7.72 20.55
C PHE A 93 -22.58 8.55 21.20
N THR A 94 -22.87 9.72 20.64
CA THR A 94 -23.97 10.57 21.09
C THR A 94 -25.21 10.25 20.26
N ARG A 95 -26.33 9.94 20.92
CA ARG A 95 -27.63 9.74 20.28
C ARG A 95 -28.25 11.07 19.84
N ASN A 96 -29.27 11.00 18.99
CA ASN A 96 -30.03 12.16 18.54
C ASN A 96 -30.69 12.95 19.70
N ASP A 97 -30.94 12.30 20.84
CA ASP A 97 -31.50 12.91 22.04
C ASP A 97 -30.42 13.50 22.99
N GLY A 98 -29.15 13.48 22.59
CA GLY A 98 -28.02 13.95 23.38
C GLY A 98 -27.50 12.96 24.43
N SER A 99 -28.15 11.81 24.63
CA SER A 99 -27.67 10.78 25.54
C SER A 99 -26.46 10.02 24.96
N GLU A 100 -25.62 9.46 25.81
CA GLU A 100 -24.51 8.59 25.39
C GLU A 100 -25.01 7.16 25.15
N GLY A 101 -24.66 6.59 24.00
CA GLY A 101 -24.83 5.19 23.68
C GLY A 101 -23.50 4.46 23.61
N PHE A 102 -23.52 3.16 23.91
CA PHE A 102 -22.34 2.31 23.84
C PHE A 102 -22.58 1.13 22.90
N VAL A 103 -21.57 0.77 22.12
CA VAL A 103 -21.60 -0.44 21.29
C VAL A 103 -20.30 -1.21 21.45
N GLY A 104 -20.43 -2.50 21.72
CA GLY A 104 -19.33 -3.43 21.88
C GLY A 104 -19.59 -4.69 21.05
N SER A 105 -18.53 -5.41 20.70
CA SER A 105 -18.71 -6.69 20.01
C SER A 105 -17.58 -7.65 20.33
N PHE A 106 -17.84 -8.93 20.15
CA PHE A 106 -16.88 -10.02 20.30
C PHE A 106 -17.24 -11.13 19.32
N SER A 107 -16.30 -11.99 18.97
CA SER A 107 -16.58 -13.14 18.11
C SER A 107 -16.49 -14.41 18.92
N ILE A 108 -17.36 -15.36 18.60
CA ILE A 108 -17.30 -16.70 19.18
C ILE A 108 -17.15 -17.74 18.09
N GLN A 109 -16.58 -18.88 18.47
CA GLN A 109 -16.35 -20.00 17.60
C GLN A 109 -16.88 -21.29 18.25
N ASP A 110 -17.54 -22.12 17.46
CA ASP A 110 -17.87 -23.52 17.76
C ASP A 110 -17.14 -24.45 16.77
N GLU A 111 -17.51 -25.72 16.72
CA GLU A 111 -16.92 -26.67 15.75
C GLU A 111 -17.38 -26.44 14.30
N SER A 112 -18.46 -25.68 14.09
CA SER A 112 -19.09 -25.44 12.80
C SER A 112 -18.66 -24.13 12.15
N GLY A 113 -18.27 -23.12 12.93
CA GLY A 113 -17.89 -21.82 12.40
C GLY A 113 -17.61 -20.75 13.44
N GLU A 114 -17.53 -19.51 12.96
CA GLU A 114 -17.31 -18.30 13.75
C GLU A 114 -18.43 -17.30 13.45
N ILE A 115 -18.93 -16.62 14.49
CA ILE A 115 -19.91 -15.54 14.33
C ILE A 115 -19.63 -14.38 15.28
N ARG A 116 -19.88 -13.17 14.79
CA ARG A 116 -19.75 -11.93 15.56
C ARG A 116 -21.01 -11.67 16.37
N VAL A 117 -20.83 -11.20 17.60
CA VAL A 117 -21.88 -10.89 18.56
C VAL A 117 -21.78 -9.41 18.94
N VAL A 118 -22.88 -8.68 18.83
CA VAL A 118 -22.99 -7.24 19.06
C VAL A 118 -23.84 -6.94 20.28
N LEU A 119 -23.30 -6.08 21.15
CA LEU A 119 -23.89 -5.65 22.41
C LEU A 119 -24.09 -4.14 22.41
N TRP A 120 -25.16 -3.70 23.05
CA TRP A 120 -25.52 -2.29 23.17
C TRP A 120 -25.62 -1.89 24.63
N ASP A 121 -25.18 -0.68 24.93
CA ASP A 121 -25.37 -0.02 26.22
C ASP A 121 -24.92 -0.87 27.41
N GLU A 122 -25.81 -1.14 28.36
CA GLU A 122 -25.53 -1.89 29.57
C GLU A 122 -24.96 -3.29 29.30
N ASP A 123 -25.36 -3.92 28.19
CA ASP A 123 -24.88 -5.26 27.82
C ASP A 123 -23.38 -5.24 27.49
N THR A 124 -22.83 -4.10 27.05
CA THR A 124 -21.39 -3.97 26.74
C THR A 124 -20.49 -4.15 27.96
N LYS A 125 -21.01 -3.92 29.18
CA LYS A 125 -20.24 -4.01 30.43
C LYS A 125 -19.63 -5.39 30.63
N ILE A 126 -20.28 -6.46 30.14
CA ILE A 126 -19.76 -7.83 30.24
C ILE A 126 -18.39 -8.00 29.58
N LEU A 127 -18.08 -7.21 28.54
CA LEU A 127 -16.80 -7.29 27.81
C LEU A 127 -15.61 -6.84 28.67
N THR A 128 -15.88 -6.15 29.79
CA THR A 128 -14.85 -5.70 30.74
C THR A 128 -14.71 -6.62 31.94
N HIS A 129 -15.52 -7.68 32.03
CA HIS A 129 -15.47 -8.65 33.11
C HIS A 129 -14.17 -9.47 33.04
N GLU A 130 -13.50 -9.69 34.19
CA GLU A 130 -12.17 -10.33 34.25
C GLU A 130 -12.13 -11.75 33.66
N ASN A 131 -13.24 -12.48 33.76
CA ASN A 131 -13.40 -13.83 33.22
C ASN A 131 -13.88 -13.84 31.76
N PHE A 132 -14.21 -12.68 31.16
CA PHE A 132 -14.62 -12.58 29.76
C PHE A 132 -13.36 -12.53 28.87
N VAL A 133 -12.68 -13.66 28.78
CA VAL A 133 -11.38 -13.79 28.11
C VAL A 133 -11.44 -14.75 26.93
N ILE A 134 -10.51 -14.60 25.98
CA ILE A 134 -10.34 -15.53 24.86
C ILE A 134 -10.24 -16.96 25.38
N ASN A 135 -10.86 -17.90 24.67
CA ASN A 135 -11.06 -19.32 24.99
C ASN A 135 -12.12 -19.63 26.06
N GLU A 136 -12.66 -18.65 26.78
CA GLU A 136 -13.77 -18.91 27.70
C GLU A 136 -15.05 -19.24 26.93
N VAL A 137 -15.87 -20.14 27.46
CA VAL A 137 -17.14 -20.51 26.84
C VAL A 137 -18.22 -19.55 27.30
N VAL A 138 -19.01 -19.07 26.34
CA VAL A 138 -20.21 -18.27 26.60
C VAL A 138 -21.41 -18.89 25.92
N LYS A 139 -22.57 -18.73 26.56
CA LYS A 139 -23.87 -19.09 25.99
C LYS A 139 -24.71 -17.84 25.83
N ILE A 140 -25.15 -17.58 24.61
CA ILE A 140 -26.06 -16.49 24.28
C ILE A 140 -27.45 -17.07 24.24
N ILE A 141 -28.37 -16.39 24.92
CA ILE A 141 -29.78 -16.74 24.96
C ILE A 141 -30.56 -15.60 24.33
N ASN A 142 -31.48 -15.94 23.42
CA ASN A 142 -32.37 -14.99 22.77
C ASN A 142 -31.61 -13.91 21.96
N GLY A 143 -30.64 -14.38 21.17
CA GLY A 143 -30.00 -13.58 20.14
C GLY A 143 -30.88 -13.48 18.89
N TYR A 144 -30.65 -12.46 18.07
CA TYR A 144 -31.28 -12.35 16.75
C TYR A 144 -30.25 -11.94 15.71
N THR A 145 -30.45 -12.38 14.48
CA THR A 145 -29.54 -12.05 13.37
C THR A 145 -29.77 -10.65 12.86
N LYS A 146 -28.68 -9.99 12.46
CA LYS A 146 -28.70 -8.74 11.72
C LYS A 146 -27.55 -8.74 10.71
N GLU A 147 -27.74 -8.02 9.62
CA GLU A 147 -26.68 -7.74 8.67
C GLU A 147 -25.78 -6.62 9.22
N GLY A 148 -24.48 -6.91 9.30
CA GLY A 148 -23.45 -5.99 9.74
C GLY A 148 -23.14 -4.92 8.70
N ARG A 149 -22.31 -3.94 9.08
CA ARG A 149 -21.91 -2.81 8.20
C ARG A 149 -21.21 -3.26 6.91
N TYR A 150 -20.58 -4.43 6.93
CA TYR A 150 -19.86 -5.01 5.80
C TYR A 150 -20.62 -6.17 5.14
N GLN A 151 -21.95 -6.23 5.32
CA GLN A 151 -22.82 -7.30 4.83
C GLN A 151 -22.54 -8.70 5.43
N ASP A 152 -21.72 -8.76 6.48
CA ASP A 152 -21.49 -9.97 7.26
C ASP A 152 -22.69 -10.26 8.17
N LEU A 153 -22.96 -11.55 8.44
CA LEU A 153 -24.01 -11.98 9.36
C LEU A 153 -23.54 -11.85 10.82
N GLU A 154 -24.30 -11.16 11.66
CA GLU A 154 -23.97 -10.93 13.06
C GLU A 154 -25.14 -11.29 13.99
N ILE A 155 -24.85 -11.67 15.23
CA ILE A 155 -25.84 -11.86 16.30
C ILE A 155 -25.91 -10.60 17.16
N HIS A 156 -27.10 -10.05 17.29
CA HIS A 156 -27.38 -9.01 18.26
C HIS A 156 -28.01 -9.60 19.52
N VAL A 157 -27.56 -9.11 20.67
CA VAL A 157 -28.22 -9.39 21.96
C VAL A 157 -29.15 -8.21 22.26
N GLY A 158 -30.46 -8.46 22.23
CA GLY A 158 -31.47 -7.43 22.47
C GLY A 158 -31.88 -7.36 23.94
N ARG A 159 -32.90 -6.54 24.24
CA ARG A 159 -33.46 -6.33 25.60
C ARG A 159 -33.77 -7.60 26.38
N PHE A 160 -34.18 -8.67 25.69
CA PHE A 160 -34.53 -9.96 26.30
C PHE A 160 -33.43 -11.02 26.12
N GLY A 161 -32.32 -10.61 25.52
CA GLY A 161 -31.13 -11.41 25.33
C GLY A 161 -30.32 -11.50 26.62
N LYS A 162 -29.54 -12.56 26.78
CA LYS A 162 -28.61 -12.72 27.89
C LYS A 162 -27.36 -13.44 27.44
N ILE A 163 -26.21 -12.99 27.95
CA ILE A 163 -24.97 -13.75 27.87
C ILE A 163 -24.73 -14.43 29.22
N ILE A 164 -24.51 -15.73 29.18
CA ILE A 164 -24.06 -16.53 30.32
C ILE A 164 -22.57 -16.81 30.10
N LEU A 165 -21.75 -16.26 30.98
CA LEU A 165 -20.33 -16.56 31.05
C LEU A 165 -20.15 -17.86 31.84
N SER A 166 -19.28 -18.72 31.33
CA SER A 166 -18.96 -20.02 31.92
C SER A 166 -20.19 -20.90 32.25
N PRO A 167 -21.04 -21.22 31.25
CA PRO A 167 -22.28 -21.97 31.48
C PRO A 167 -22.03 -23.39 31.98
N GLU A 168 -22.65 -23.76 33.11
CA GLU A 168 -22.53 -25.11 33.71
C GLU A 168 -23.22 -26.21 32.88
N ASP A 169 -24.16 -25.83 32.01
CA ASP A 169 -24.96 -26.74 31.18
C ASP A 169 -24.33 -27.09 29.83
N ILE A 170 -23.09 -26.63 29.56
CA ILE A 170 -22.36 -26.90 28.31
C ILE A 170 -21.19 -27.86 28.56
N ASP A 171 -21.05 -28.89 27.73
CA ASP A 171 -19.85 -29.72 27.69
C ASP A 171 -18.74 -29.03 26.89
N TYR A 172 -17.76 -28.48 27.60
CA TYR A 172 -16.66 -27.71 27.03
C TYR A 172 -15.78 -28.52 26.07
N ASN A 173 -15.79 -29.85 26.17
CA ASN A 173 -14.99 -30.71 25.29
C ASN A 173 -15.55 -30.77 23.86
N LYS A 174 -16.84 -30.48 23.68
CA LYS A 174 -17.49 -30.42 22.37
C LYS A 174 -17.16 -29.14 21.61
N ILE A 175 -16.77 -28.07 22.32
CA ILE A 175 -16.40 -26.79 21.72
C ILE A 175 -14.87 -26.69 21.64
N PRO A 176 -14.27 -26.74 20.44
CA PRO A 176 -12.83 -26.82 20.26
C PRO A 176 -12.12 -25.60 20.83
N LYS A 177 -11.00 -25.80 21.54
CA LYS A 177 -10.15 -24.70 22.01
C LYS A 177 -9.54 -23.97 20.82
N ILE A 178 -9.54 -22.65 20.90
CA ILE A 178 -8.93 -21.76 19.93
C ILE A 178 -7.43 -21.75 20.17
N THR A 179 -6.70 -22.51 19.36
CA THR A 179 -5.23 -22.49 19.34
C THR A 179 -4.74 -21.41 18.40
N GLN A 180 -3.88 -20.52 18.91
CA GLN A 180 -3.24 -19.51 18.08
C GLN A 180 -2.21 -20.17 17.15
N ALA A 181 -2.54 -20.25 15.87
CA ALA A 181 -1.57 -20.65 14.85
C ALA A 181 -0.58 -19.50 14.60
N PHE A 182 0.71 -19.82 14.51
CA PHE A 182 1.76 -18.86 14.21
C PHE A 182 2.31 -19.11 12.81
N THR A 183 2.28 -18.09 11.97
CA THR A 183 2.78 -18.13 10.59
C THR A 183 4.25 -17.75 10.58
N LYS A 184 5.04 -18.41 9.73
CA LYS A 184 6.43 -18.03 9.45
C LYS A 184 6.45 -16.74 8.66
N ILE A 185 7.40 -15.86 8.95
CA ILE A 185 7.45 -14.52 8.33
C ILE A 185 7.58 -14.60 6.81
N GLY A 186 8.39 -15.53 6.30
CA GLY A 186 8.58 -15.72 4.86
C GLY A 186 7.37 -16.30 4.12
N ASP A 187 6.30 -16.67 4.82
CA ASP A 187 5.07 -17.22 4.23
C ASP A 187 3.90 -16.23 4.32
N ILE A 188 4.16 -14.97 4.72
CA ILE A 188 3.17 -13.89 4.76
C ILE A 188 2.80 -13.44 3.34
N THR A 189 1.51 -13.32 3.09
CA THR A 189 0.92 -12.83 1.83
C THR A 189 -0.10 -11.71 2.09
N PRO A 190 -0.38 -10.80 1.13
CA PRO A 190 -1.24 -9.64 1.37
C PRO A 190 -2.73 -10.00 1.49
N ASN A 191 -3.15 -11.16 0.98
CA ASN A 191 -4.57 -11.51 0.81
C ASN A 191 -5.21 -12.18 2.04
N PHE A 192 -4.51 -12.27 3.17
CA PHE A 192 -5.03 -12.90 4.38
C PHE A 192 -5.46 -11.87 5.41
N LYS A 193 -6.59 -12.10 6.09
CA LYS A 193 -7.22 -11.11 6.99
C LYS A 193 -6.29 -10.68 8.13
N SER A 194 -5.61 -11.63 8.78
CA SER A 194 -4.62 -11.34 9.80
C SER A 194 -3.66 -12.49 10.05
N TYR A 195 -2.43 -12.16 10.45
CA TYR A 195 -1.41 -13.12 10.85
C TYR A 195 -1.12 -13.03 12.35
N SER A 196 -0.71 -14.15 12.93
CA SER A 196 0.00 -14.16 14.21
C SER A 196 1.39 -14.71 13.97
N ILE A 197 2.42 -14.08 14.52
CA ILE A 197 3.82 -14.43 14.26
C ILE A 197 4.63 -14.52 15.55
N LYS A 198 5.74 -15.24 15.49
CA LYS A 198 6.75 -15.32 16.54
C LYS A 198 8.09 -14.94 15.95
N GLY A 199 8.86 -14.15 16.67
CA GLY A 199 10.18 -13.74 16.25
C GLY A 199 10.89 -12.89 17.27
N GLN A 200 12.09 -12.46 16.94
CA GLN A 200 12.86 -11.53 17.75
C GLN A 200 12.83 -10.14 17.18
N VAL A 201 12.75 -9.17 18.07
CA VAL A 201 12.80 -7.75 17.75
C VAL A 201 14.21 -7.39 17.33
N LEU A 202 14.36 -7.03 16.05
CA LEU A 202 15.61 -6.53 15.50
C LEU A 202 15.84 -5.07 15.86
N ARG A 203 14.76 -4.29 15.75
CA ARG A 203 14.80 -2.85 15.88
C ARG A 203 13.42 -2.33 16.23
N TYR A 204 13.39 -1.22 16.94
CA TYR A 204 12.22 -0.34 17.00
C TYR A 204 12.61 1.04 16.49
N THR A 205 11.65 1.76 15.92
CA THR A 205 11.83 3.18 15.58
C THR A 205 11.19 4.03 16.68
N PRO A 206 11.83 5.14 17.10
CA PRO A 206 11.23 6.09 18.03
C PRO A 206 9.83 6.50 17.55
N VAL A 207 8.92 6.65 18.52
CA VAL A 207 7.55 7.11 18.25
C VAL A 207 7.62 8.48 17.63
N LYS A 208 6.97 8.64 16.48
CA LYS A 208 6.82 9.93 15.81
C LYS A 208 5.40 10.44 16.01
N GLU A 209 5.29 11.72 16.30
CA GLU A 209 4.02 12.43 16.35
C GLU A 209 3.84 13.23 15.05
N PHE A 210 2.59 13.35 14.60
CA PHE A 210 2.23 14.11 13.40
C PHE A 210 0.86 14.76 13.61
N VAL A 211 0.57 15.84 12.87
CA VAL A 211 -0.74 16.49 12.90
C VAL A 211 -1.62 15.87 11.80
N LYS A 212 -2.80 15.40 12.18
CA LYS A 212 -3.81 14.86 11.27
C LYS A 212 -4.56 16.00 10.56
N SER A 213 -5.31 15.65 9.51
CA SER A 213 -6.11 16.60 8.73
C SER A 213 -7.21 17.31 9.54
N ASP A 214 -7.65 16.70 10.65
CA ASP A 214 -8.62 17.26 11.59
C ASP A 214 -7.98 18.15 12.67
N GLY A 215 -6.66 18.39 12.59
CA GLY A 215 -5.89 19.16 13.56
C GLY A 215 -5.45 18.38 14.81
N ASN A 216 -5.91 17.13 14.98
CA ASN A 216 -5.53 16.30 16.12
C ASN A 216 -4.12 15.69 15.94
N THR A 217 -3.42 15.43 17.04
CA THR A 217 -2.11 14.75 16.98
C THR A 217 -2.29 13.24 16.82
N GLY A 218 -1.68 12.68 15.78
CA GLY A 218 -1.49 11.24 15.59
C GLY A 218 -0.11 10.77 16.04
N LYS A 219 0.01 9.47 16.35
CA LYS A 219 1.29 8.82 16.69
C LYS A 219 1.53 7.61 15.80
N VAL A 220 2.80 7.37 15.48
CA VAL A 220 3.22 6.16 14.75
C VAL A 220 4.51 5.59 15.35
N GLY A 221 4.49 4.29 15.60
CA GLY A 221 5.63 3.49 16.04
C GLY A 221 5.80 2.29 15.10
N ASN A 222 7.00 1.72 15.06
CA ASN A 222 7.23 0.50 14.30
C ASN A 222 8.36 -0.33 14.91
N ILE A 223 8.24 -1.64 14.74
CA ILE A 223 9.28 -2.60 15.07
C ILE A 223 9.57 -3.48 13.86
N GLU A 224 10.80 -3.95 13.74
CA GLU A 224 11.17 -5.00 12.81
C GLU A 224 11.35 -6.28 13.60
N ILE A 225 10.67 -7.33 13.17
CA ILE A 225 10.73 -8.65 13.79
C ILE A 225 11.30 -9.65 12.79
N MET A 226 12.03 -10.64 13.27
CA MET A 226 12.57 -11.69 12.42
C MET A 226 12.36 -13.10 12.97
N ASP A 227 12.39 -14.07 12.06
CA ASP A 227 12.47 -15.49 12.34
C ASP A 227 13.47 -16.15 11.37
N SER A 228 13.51 -17.48 11.34
CA SER A 228 14.41 -18.24 10.45
C SER A 228 14.07 -18.11 8.95
N THR A 229 12.98 -17.45 8.59
CA THR A 229 12.43 -17.39 7.22
C THR A 229 12.42 -15.98 6.65
N GLY A 230 12.50 -14.94 7.48
CA GLY A 230 12.60 -13.56 6.99
C GLY A 230 12.49 -12.50 8.08
N ILE A 231 12.41 -11.25 7.63
CA ILE A 231 12.22 -10.06 8.45
C ILE A 231 10.92 -9.38 7.98
N VAL A 232 10.10 -8.91 8.91
CA VAL A 232 8.91 -8.10 8.59
C VAL A 232 8.81 -6.89 9.50
N ARG A 233 8.37 -5.79 8.91
CA ARG A 233 8.08 -4.55 9.62
C ARG A 233 6.64 -4.59 10.15
N ILE A 234 6.45 -4.21 11.40
CA ILE A 234 5.15 -4.06 12.03
C ILE A 234 4.93 -2.60 12.41
N VAL A 235 3.81 -2.03 11.98
CA VAL A 235 3.42 -0.63 12.20
C VAL A 235 2.33 -0.54 13.27
N PHE A 236 2.49 0.40 14.20
CA PHE A 236 1.56 0.68 15.30
C PHE A 236 1.09 2.12 15.20
N TRP A 237 -0.22 2.35 15.29
CA TRP A 237 -0.84 3.66 15.15
C TRP A 237 -1.54 4.10 16.44
N ASN A 238 -1.39 5.38 16.80
CA ASN A 238 -2.08 6.01 17.93
C ASN A 238 -1.93 5.20 19.23
N GLU A 239 -3.03 4.75 19.86
CA GLU A 239 -3.05 3.96 21.09
C GLU A 239 -2.28 2.63 20.96
N ASP A 240 -2.21 2.04 19.75
CA ASP A 240 -1.47 0.79 19.55
C ASP A 240 0.04 0.97 19.74
N VAL A 241 0.55 2.19 19.67
CA VAL A 241 1.96 2.51 19.94
C VAL A 241 2.31 2.15 21.39
N ASP A 242 1.37 2.24 22.32
CA ASP A 242 1.64 1.94 23.73
C ASP A 242 1.92 0.44 23.96
N LYS A 243 1.46 -0.43 23.04
CA LYS A 243 1.69 -1.88 23.11
C LYS A 243 3.15 -2.28 22.95
N ILE A 244 3.96 -1.43 22.32
CA ILE A 244 5.39 -1.67 22.15
C ILE A 244 6.25 -0.97 23.21
N GLN A 245 5.64 -0.32 24.21
CA GLN A 245 6.38 0.22 25.35
C GLN A 245 7.06 -0.93 26.13
N GLY A 246 8.36 -0.77 26.42
CA GLY A 246 9.14 -1.78 27.15
C GLY A 246 9.60 -2.99 26.32
N ILE A 247 9.30 -3.01 25.02
CA ILE A 247 9.91 -3.93 24.05
C ILE A 247 11.31 -3.39 23.69
N LYS A 248 12.31 -4.27 23.68
CA LYS A 248 13.71 -3.95 23.40
C LYS A 248 14.24 -4.80 22.25
N GLU A 249 15.28 -4.30 21.59
CA GLU A 249 16.05 -5.11 20.65
C GLU A 249 16.54 -6.40 21.35
N GLY A 250 16.42 -7.53 20.66
CA GLY A 250 16.75 -8.85 21.19
C GLY A 250 15.60 -9.57 21.92
N ASP A 251 14.50 -8.90 22.25
CA ASP A 251 13.33 -9.56 22.87
C ASP A 251 12.71 -10.57 21.90
N ASN A 252 12.47 -11.79 22.37
CA ASN A 252 11.69 -12.80 21.64
C ASN A 252 10.21 -12.62 21.98
N ILE A 253 9.37 -12.35 20.98
CA ILE A 253 7.96 -12.04 21.17
C ILE A 253 7.05 -12.87 20.27
N SER A 254 5.83 -13.09 20.74
CA SER A 254 4.70 -13.49 19.90
C SER A 254 3.78 -12.29 19.74
N ILE A 255 3.38 -11.99 18.51
CA ILE A 255 2.41 -10.94 18.19
C ILE A 255 1.24 -11.57 17.44
N THR A 256 0.03 -11.13 17.76
CA THR A 256 -1.22 -11.69 17.20
C THR A 256 -2.04 -10.65 16.46
N GLN A 257 -2.91 -11.10 15.56
CA GLN A 257 -3.91 -10.26 14.87
C GLN A 257 -3.30 -9.05 14.13
N LEU A 258 -2.28 -9.32 13.31
CA LEU A 258 -1.61 -8.35 12.46
C LEU A 258 -2.19 -8.36 11.05
N SER A 259 -2.65 -7.22 10.57
CA SER A 259 -3.18 -7.11 9.19
C SER A 259 -2.05 -6.85 8.20
N PRO A 260 -1.94 -7.63 7.11
CA PRO A 260 -0.97 -7.34 6.06
C PRO A 260 -1.37 -6.13 5.23
N ARG A 261 -0.37 -5.37 4.77
CA ARG A 261 -0.49 -4.27 3.82
C ARG A 261 0.74 -4.23 2.92
N GLU A 262 0.56 -3.77 1.68
CA GLU A 262 1.69 -3.40 0.83
C GLU A 262 2.41 -2.19 1.43
N SER A 263 3.74 -2.25 1.47
CA SER A 263 4.52 -1.17 2.05
C SER A 263 4.53 0.06 1.13
N LYS A 264 4.21 1.23 1.71
CA LYS A 264 4.32 2.52 1.01
C LYS A 264 5.77 2.90 0.68
N LEU A 265 6.76 2.28 1.32
CA LEU A 265 8.19 2.54 1.09
C LEU A 265 8.75 1.72 -0.07
N ASN A 266 8.23 0.51 -0.26
CA ASN A 266 8.58 -0.39 -1.35
C ASN A 266 7.35 -1.25 -1.69
N PRO A 267 6.63 -0.94 -2.78
CA PRO A 267 5.41 -1.64 -3.18
C PRO A 267 5.59 -3.15 -3.40
N LYS A 268 6.84 -3.62 -3.58
CA LYS A 268 7.16 -5.05 -3.72
C LYS A 268 7.31 -5.78 -2.37
N THR A 269 7.05 -5.12 -1.24
CA THR A 269 7.21 -5.70 0.10
C THR A 269 5.96 -5.58 0.93
N ILE A 270 5.72 -6.59 1.77
CA ILE A 270 4.57 -6.64 2.67
C ILE A 270 5.02 -6.15 4.05
N GLU A 271 4.25 -5.24 4.63
CA GLU A 271 4.34 -4.86 6.04
C GLU A 271 3.10 -5.33 6.79
N LEU A 272 3.23 -5.44 8.11
CA LEU A 272 2.13 -5.78 8.99
C LEU A 272 1.69 -4.54 9.77
N THR A 273 0.40 -4.38 10.00
CA THR A 273 -0.17 -3.31 10.82
C THR A 273 -0.85 -3.91 12.03
N ALA A 274 -0.55 -3.38 13.21
CA ALA A 274 -1.25 -3.71 14.44
C ALA A 274 -2.68 -3.17 14.41
N SER A 275 -3.56 -3.88 15.08
CA SER A 275 -4.95 -3.51 15.30
C SER A 275 -5.22 -3.33 16.80
N PRO A 276 -6.38 -2.78 17.20
CA PRO A 276 -6.78 -2.72 18.61
C PRO A 276 -6.72 -4.07 19.32
N ASN A 277 -6.92 -5.17 18.61
CA ASN A 277 -6.90 -6.53 19.16
C ASN A 277 -5.51 -7.20 19.12
N THR A 278 -4.49 -6.51 18.61
CA THR A 278 -3.11 -7.01 18.63
C THR A 278 -2.61 -7.17 20.05
N ILE A 279 -2.16 -8.38 20.39
CA ILE A 279 -1.56 -8.73 21.68
C ILE A 279 -0.10 -9.07 21.44
N ILE A 280 0.79 -8.51 22.26
CA ILE A 280 2.22 -8.80 22.28
C ILE A 280 2.55 -9.53 23.58
N LYS A 281 3.24 -10.67 23.49
CA LYS A 281 3.76 -11.40 24.66
C LYS A 281 5.24 -11.68 24.49
N LYS A 282 6.05 -11.37 25.52
CA LYS A 282 7.43 -11.86 25.58
C LYS A 282 7.44 -13.37 25.78
N THR A 283 8.32 -14.05 25.08
CA THR A 283 8.46 -15.51 25.09
C THR A 283 9.85 -15.90 25.60
N LYS A 284 9.94 -17.05 26.27
CA LYS A 284 11.21 -17.63 26.72
C LYS A 284 11.79 -18.52 25.62
N GLY A 285 13.09 -18.39 25.36
CA GLY A 285 13.82 -19.14 24.33
C GLY A 285 14.50 -18.22 23.32
N SER A 286 15.62 -18.64 22.73
CA SER A 286 16.24 -17.98 21.58
C SER A 286 15.60 -18.52 20.30
N VAL A 287 15.07 -17.66 19.43
CA VAL A 287 14.76 -18.10 18.07
C VAL A 287 16.10 -18.40 17.38
N GLN A 288 16.26 -19.60 16.83
CA GLN A 288 17.47 -19.95 16.08
C GLN A 288 17.37 -19.37 14.67
N TYR A 289 18.23 -18.40 14.36
CA TYR A 289 18.25 -17.72 13.05
C TYR A 289 19.26 -18.30 12.07
N LYS A 290 19.72 -19.55 12.24
CA LYS A 290 20.72 -20.13 11.32
C LYS A 290 20.08 -20.38 9.96
N ALA A 291 20.33 -19.47 9.03
CA ALA A 291 20.01 -19.67 7.63
C ALA A 291 20.81 -20.83 7.06
N ALA A 292 20.20 -21.59 6.16
CA ALA A 292 20.86 -22.68 5.47
C ALA A 292 22.10 -22.16 4.71
N ILE A 293 23.17 -22.94 4.71
CA ILE A 293 24.36 -22.64 3.93
C ILE A 293 24.09 -23.05 2.48
N ALA A 294 24.17 -22.09 1.56
CA ALA A 294 24.03 -22.33 0.13
C ALA A 294 25.10 -23.30 -0.36
N LYS A 295 24.74 -24.13 -1.35
CA LYS A 295 25.65 -25.13 -1.92
C LYS A 295 26.87 -24.48 -2.58
N ASN A 296 26.64 -23.36 -3.25
CA ASN A 296 27.64 -22.51 -3.90
C ASN A 296 27.04 -21.12 -4.18
N ILE A 297 27.88 -20.14 -4.51
CA ILE A 297 27.45 -18.76 -4.73
C ILE A 297 26.48 -18.63 -5.91
N LYS A 298 26.64 -19.42 -6.98
CA LYS A 298 25.70 -19.39 -8.12
C LYS A 298 24.28 -19.77 -7.71
N SER A 299 24.12 -20.78 -6.85
CA SER A 299 22.81 -21.25 -6.39
C SER A 299 22.02 -20.22 -5.57
N ILE A 300 22.69 -19.19 -5.02
CA ILE A 300 22.04 -18.13 -4.24
C ILE A 300 21.01 -17.36 -5.09
N GLN A 301 21.20 -17.29 -6.40
CA GLN A 301 20.29 -16.58 -7.31
C GLN A 301 18.87 -17.16 -7.33
N GLU A 302 18.70 -18.44 -6.97
CA GLU A 302 17.41 -19.15 -6.94
C GLU A 302 16.72 -19.07 -5.57
N LEU A 303 17.36 -18.47 -4.56
CA LEU A 303 16.86 -18.42 -3.19
C LEU A 303 16.11 -17.11 -2.91
N GLU A 304 14.99 -17.18 -2.19
CA GLU A 304 14.17 -16.01 -1.82
C GLU A 304 14.24 -15.67 -0.32
N LYS A 305 14.85 -16.55 0.48
CA LYS A 305 14.88 -16.44 1.95
C LYS A 305 16.27 -16.08 2.46
N LEU A 306 16.39 -15.86 3.78
CA LEU A 306 17.67 -15.69 4.47
C LEU A 306 18.66 -16.80 4.08
N VAL A 307 19.90 -16.44 3.78
CA VAL A 307 20.93 -17.41 3.32
C VAL A 307 22.26 -17.18 4.04
N SER A 308 23.02 -18.26 4.22
CA SER A 308 24.43 -18.25 4.59
C SER A 308 25.27 -18.80 3.44
N PHE A 309 26.51 -18.38 3.26
CA PHE A 309 27.39 -18.94 2.23
C PHE A 309 28.86 -18.74 2.60
N LYS A 310 29.72 -19.55 1.98
CA LYS A 310 31.17 -19.46 2.13
C LYS A 310 31.78 -18.93 0.83
N GLY A 311 32.89 -18.23 0.93
CA GLY A 311 33.69 -17.83 -0.23
C GLY A 311 34.89 -16.99 0.16
N VAL A 312 35.62 -16.53 -0.84
CA VAL A 312 36.81 -15.67 -0.70
C VAL A 312 36.42 -14.22 -0.99
N ILE A 313 36.80 -13.28 -0.13
CA ILE A 313 36.62 -11.84 -0.39
C ILE A 313 37.53 -11.43 -1.55
N THR A 314 36.95 -11.09 -2.70
CA THR A 314 37.71 -10.71 -3.90
C THR A 314 37.89 -9.20 -4.05
N SER A 315 37.02 -8.41 -3.42
CA SER A 315 37.10 -6.95 -3.43
C SER A 315 36.40 -6.38 -2.20
N VAL A 316 37.05 -5.45 -1.51
CA VAL A 316 36.43 -4.56 -0.51
C VAL A 316 36.52 -3.13 -1.04
N ARG A 317 35.38 -2.44 -1.18
CA ARG A 317 35.37 -1.03 -1.60
C ARG A 317 35.64 -0.12 -0.42
N GLU A 318 36.03 1.12 -0.71
CA GLU A 318 36.09 2.16 0.32
C GLU A 318 34.69 2.42 0.90
N MET A 319 34.63 2.55 2.22
CA MET A 319 33.41 2.91 2.92
C MET A 319 33.03 4.35 2.53
N ARG A 320 31.77 4.54 2.16
CA ARG A 320 31.22 5.86 1.82
C ARG A 320 30.11 6.25 2.78
N LYS A 321 29.79 7.54 2.82
CA LYS A 321 28.57 8.06 3.46
C LYS A 321 27.51 8.37 2.41
N VAL A 322 26.25 8.08 2.73
CA VAL A 322 25.10 8.44 1.91
C VAL A 322 24.01 9.08 2.76
N THR A 323 23.39 10.14 2.25
CA THR A 323 22.28 10.82 2.93
C THR A 323 20.95 10.19 2.53
N LEU A 324 20.20 9.71 3.52
CA LEU A 324 18.88 9.11 3.32
C LEU A 324 17.82 10.19 3.05
N LYS A 325 16.64 9.78 2.54
CA LYS A 325 15.48 10.69 2.37
C LYS A 325 15.04 11.38 3.67
N SER A 326 15.38 10.80 4.82
CA SER A 326 15.16 11.39 6.15
C SER A 326 16.13 12.52 6.49
N GLY A 327 17.15 12.78 5.67
CA GLY A 327 18.24 13.71 5.97
C GLY A 327 19.37 13.10 6.82
N GLU A 328 19.27 11.82 7.18
CA GLU A 328 20.29 11.13 7.98
C GLU A 328 21.45 10.64 7.12
N ASP A 329 22.69 10.93 7.52
CA ASP A 329 23.89 10.38 6.89
C ASP A 329 24.20 8.99 7.46
N VAL A 330 24.39 8.01 6.57
CA VAL A 330 24.70 6.63 6.95
C VAL A 330 25.90 6.08 6.19
N SER A 331 26.73 5.31 6.89
CA SER A 331 27.88 4.61 6.31
C SER A 331 27.45 3.41 5.47
N VAL A 332 28.13 3.14 4.36
CA VAL A 332 27.87 2.02 3.46
C VAL A 332 29.19 1.40 3.01
N LEU A 333 29.30 0.08 3.16
CA LEU A 333 30.42 -0.71 2.68
C LEU A 333 29.90 -1.75 1.70
N ASP A 334 30.57 -1.84 0.55
CA ASP A 334 30.31 -2.87 -0.46
C ASP A 334 31.55 -3.75 -0.60
N PHE A 335 31.36 -5.07 -0.55
CA PHE A 335 32.41 -6.03 -0.83
C PHE A 335 31.87 -7.20 -1.65
N GLU A 336 32.77 -7.99 -2.21
CA GLU A 336 32.43 -9.10 -3.09
C GLU A 336 33.04 -10.39 -2.57
N VAL A 337 32.23 -11.43 -2.52
CA VAL A 337 32.62 -12.76 -2.07
C VAL A 337 32.47 -13.72 -3.25
N SER A 338 33.47 -14.55 -3.51
CA SER A 338 33.52 -15.42 -4.69
C SER A 338 33.90 -16.87 -4.37
N ASP A 339 33.47 -17.79 -5.23
CA ASP A 339 33.87 -19.19 -5.27
C ASP A 339 34.15 -19.60 -6.73
N ASN A 340 34.22 -20.90 -7.01
CA ASN A 340 34.45 -21.42 -8.36
C ASN A 340 33.20 -21.39 -9.26
N THR A 341 32.05 -20.97 -8.75
CA THR A 341 30.77 -20.91 -9.46
C THR A 341 30.32 -19.49 -9.78
N GLY A 342 30.82 -18.49 -9.03
CA GLY A 342 30.55 -17.09 -9.28
C GLY A 342 30.97 -16.19 -8.12
N SER A 343 30.48 -14.95 -8.16
CA SER A 343 30.64 -13.95 -7.10
C SER A 343 29.29 -13.50 -6.57
N ILE A 344 29.24 -12.87 -5.40
CA ILE A 344 28.06 -12.16 -4.90
C ILE A 344 28.50 -10.89 -4.20
N ARG A 345 27.85 -9.78 -4.55
CA ARG A 345 28.03 -8.52 -3.85
C ARG A 345 27.33 -8.57 -2.50
N VAL A 346 28.02 -8.11 -1.47
CA VAL A 346 27.51 -7.95 -0.11
C VAL A 346 27.56 -6.47 0.27
N THR A 347 26.44 -5.93 0.72
CA THR A 347 26.33 -4.53 1.15
C THR A 347 26.00 -4.45 2.64
N ALA A 348 26.88 -3.82 3.41
CA ALA A 348 26.70 -3.50 4.82
C ALA A 348 26.38 -2.01 5.01
N TRP A 349 25.60 -1.69 6.04
CA TRP A 349 25.12 -0.34 6.34
C TRP A 349 25.43 0.06 7.78
N ARG A 350 25.54 1.37 8.03
CA ARG A 350 25.65 1.99 9.37
C ARG A 350 26.82 1.42 10.18
N ASP A 351 26.58 1.04 11.42
CA ASP A 351 27.53 0.46 12.36
C ASP A 351 28.20 -0.81 11.81
N LYS A 352 27.47 -1.62 11.04
CA LYS A 352 28.04 -2.80 10.38
C LYS A 352 28.97 -2.45 9.22
N ALA A 353 28.71 -1.35 8.51
CA ALA A 353 29.65 -0.89 7.49
C ALA A 353 30.97 -0.46 8.12
N GLU A 354 30.90 0.29 9.22
CA GLU A 354 32.06 0.76 9.98
C GLU A 354 32.86 -0.40 10.59
N GLU A 355 32.18 -1.34 11.26
CA GLU A 355 32.80 -2.52 11.85
C GLU A 355 33.55 -3.38 10.81
N LEU A 356 32.94 -3.58 9.64
CA LEU A 356 33.51 -4.42 8.60
C LEU A 356 34.62 -3.73 7.81
N ALA A 357 34.57 -2.40 7.66
CA ALA A 357 35.58 -1.66 6.92
C ALA A 357 36.97 -1.76 7.56
N GLU A 358 37.04 -1.92 8.89
CA GLU A 358 38.29 -2.10 9.62
C GLU A 358 38.81 -3.55 9.60
N LYS A 359 37.92 -4.53 9.42
CA LYS A 359 38.23 -5.96 9.58
C LYS A 359 38.48 -6.69 8.26
N LEU A 360 37.78 -6.30 7.19
CA LEU A 360 37.77 -7.06 5.95
C LEU A 360 38.92 -6.63 5.03
N THR A 361 39.68 -7.62 4.56
CA THR A 361 40.66 -7.44 3.48
C THR A 361 40.38 -8.41 2.35
N ASN A 362 40.92 -8.10 1.18
CA ASN A 362 40.92 -9.04 0.07
C ASN A 362 41.61 -10.35 0.47
N ASP A 363 41.23 -11.42 -0.21
CA ASP A 363 41.75 -12.79 -0.12
C ASP A 363 41.44 -13.51 1.22
N MET A 364 40.61 -12.92 2.10
CA MET A 364 40.06 -13.63 3.27
C MET A 364 39.01 -14.67 2.86
N THR A 365 39.14 -15.91 3.32
CA THR A 365 38.04 -16.89 3.25
C THR A 365 37.07 -16.66 4.41
N VAL A 366 35.79 -16.50 4.07
CA VAL A 366 34.74 -16.15 5.03
C VAL A 366 33.53 -17.07 4.93
N LEU A 367 32.88 -17.31 6.07
CA LEU A 367 31.49 -17.73 6.18
C LEU A 367 30.64 -16.49 6.48
N VAL A 368 29.86 -16.06 5.49
CA VAL A 368 28.86 -15.01 5.65
C VAL A 368 27.53 -15.67 6.02
N SER A 369 26.99 -15.35 7.18
CA SER A 369 25.80 -15.97 7.72
C SER A 369 24.62 -15.00 7.75
N ASN A 370 23.42 -15.53 7.54
CA ASN A 370 22.15 -14.85 7.79
C ASN A 370 21.96 -13.51 7.05
N VAL A 371 22.32 -13.47 5.77
CA VAL A 371 22.08 -12.29 4.92
C VAL A 371 20.72 -12.38 4.24
N ASN A 372 20.14 -11.21 3.96
CA ASN A 372 18.97 -11.12 3.09
C ASN A 372 19.39 -11.03 1.64
N LEU A 373 18.55 -11.51 0.74
CA LEU A 373 18.74 -11.34 -0.69
C LEU A 373 17.85 -10.22 -1.19
N LYS A 374 18.44 -9.34 -2.00
CA LYS A 374 17.74 -8.27 -2.69
C LYS A 374 18.03 -8.39 -4.17
N HIS A 375 16.99 -8.32 -5.00
CA HIS A 375 17.20 -8.28 -6.44
C HIS A 375 17.74 -6.91 -6.86
N ASN A 376 18.88 -6.91 -7.55
CA ASN A 376 19.47 -5.74 -8.15
C ASN A 376 19.06 -5.66 -9.62
N GLU A 377 18.10 -4.79 -9.92
CA GLU A 377 17.51 -4.64 -11.25
C GLU A 377 18.52 -4.20 -12.31
N MET A 378 19.62 -3.54 -11.92
CA MET A 378 20.64 -3.05 -12.87
C MET A 378 21.48 -4.18 -13.44
N PHE A 379 21.75 -5.20 -12.64
CA PHE A 379 22.57 -6.36 -13.01
C PHE A 379 21.72 -7.62 -13.22
N ASP A 380 20.41 -7.52 -13.03
CA ASP A 380 19.44 -8.62 -13.07
C ASP A 380 19.91 -9.84 -12.26
N ARG A 381 20.38 -9.58 -11.03
CA ARG A 381 20.91 -10.59 -10.12
C ARG A 381 20.64 -10.21 -8.67
N LYS A 382 20.58 -11.20 -7.79
CA LYS A 382 20.49 -10.98 -6.34
C LYS A 382 21.85 -10.56 -5.77
N GLU A 383 21.79 -9.56 -4.89
CA GLU A 383 22.86 -9.13 -3.99
C GLU A 383 22.51 -9.48 -2.55
N ALA A 384 23.53 -9.69 -1.72
CA ALA A 384 23.39 -9.97 -0.30
C ALA A 384 23.39 -8.66 0.51
N ILE A 385 22.39 -8.50 1.37
CA ILE A 385 22.31 -7.38 2.31
C ILE A 385 22.75 -7.87 3.67
N TYR A 386 23.90 -7.36 4.12
CA TYR A 386 24.44 -7.61 5.44
C TYR A 386 23.71 -6.74 6.46
N ASN A 387 22.95 -7.39 7.34
CA ASN A 387 22.11 -6.75 8.33
C ASN A 387 22.66 -6.99 9.75
N ARG A 388 21.94 -6.58 10.78
CA ARG A 388 22.40 -6.70 12.18
C ARG A 388 22.55 -8.13 12.71
N VAL A 389 21.82 -9.08 12.13
CA VAL A 389 21.92 -10.51 12.50
C VAL A 389 22.83 -11.29 11.55
N SER A 390 23.34 -10.61 10.52
CA SER A 390 24.38 -11.17 9.70
C SER A 390 25.68 -11.23 10.49
N GLU A 391 26.37 -12.34 10.33
CA GLU A 391 27.68 -12.59 10.93
C GLU A 391 28.66 -12.93 9.82
N ILE A 392 29.90 -12.47 9.95
CA ILE A 392 30.99 -12.87 9.06
C ILE A 392 32.11 -13.43 9.91
N ASN A 393 32.48 -14.68 9.64
CA ASN A 393 33.55 -15.36 10.34
C ASN A 393 34.63 -15.71 9.32
N VAL A 394 35.88 -15.36 9.61
CA VAL A 394 37.03 -15.85 8.84
C VAL A 394 37.18 -17.34 9.12
N ILE A 395 37.36 -18.14 8.08
CA ILE A 395 37.47 -19.60 8.16
C ILE A 395 38.76 -20.07 7.48
N GLU A 396 39.28 -21.22 7.89
CA GLU A 396 40.52 -21.80 7.37
C GLU A 396 40.31 -22.72 6.14
N GLU A 397 39.08 -22.80 5.63
CA GLU A 397 38.74 -23.67 4.49
C GLU A 397 39.32 -23.14 3.18
N GLU A 398 39.90 -24.02 2.36
CA GLU A 398 40.36 -23.64 1.02
C GLU A 398 39.18 -23.62 0.03
N ILE A 399 38.86 -22.43 -0.50
CA ILE A 399 37.83 -22.26 -1.52
C ILE A 399 38.49 -21.78 -2.80
N GLN A 400 38.37 -22.59 -3.86
CA GLN A 400 38.87 -22.25 -5.18
C GLN A 400 38.03 -21.11 -5.79
N ILE A 401 38.71 -20.14 -6.41
CA ILE A 401 38.08 -19.07 -7.21
C ILE A 401 38.50 -19.21 -8.67
N THR A 402 37.54 -19.17 -9.61
CA THR A 402 37.82 -19.36 -11.04
C THR A 402 38.49 -18.14 -11.69
N ALA A 403 38.25 -16.93 -11.15
CA ALA A 403 38.93 -15.67 -11.45
C ALA A 403 38.39 -14.58 -10.51
N ARG A 404 39.16 -13.52 -10.21
CA ARG A 404 38.57 -12.28 -9.66
C ARG A 404 37.51 -11.81 -10.67
N PRO A 405 36.29 -11.48 -10.23
CA PRO A 405 35.22 -11.09 -11.12
C PRO A 405 35.73 -9.97 -12.05
N LYS A 406 35.68 -10.21 -13.37
CA LYS A 406 35.81 -9.13 -14.34
C LYS A 406 34.68 -8.14 -14.06
N GLU A 407 34.91 -6.84 -14.27
CA GLU A 407 33.88 -5.80 -14.12
C GLU A 407 32.52 -6.33 -14.61
N GLU A 408 31.53 -6.29 -13.71
CA GLU A 408 30.22 -6.92 -13.94
C GLU A 408 29.68 -6.47 -15.30
N LYS A 409 29.54 -7.42 -16.25
CA LYS A 409 28.94 -7.11 -17.54
C LYS A 409 27.46 -6.83 -17.31
N LEU A 410 27.05 -5.59 -17.55
CA LEU A 410 25.64 -5.23 -17.55
C LEU A 410 24.86 -6.10 -18.52
N LYS A 411 23.73 -6.61 -18.05
CA LYS A 411 22.74 -7.27 -18.91
C LYS A 411 21.92 -6.19 -19.58
N THR A 412 22.44 -5.58 -20.64
CA THR A 412 21.63 -4.70 -21.48
C THR A 412 21.25 -5.38 -22.77
N THR A 413 19.94 -5.47 -23.00
CA THR A 413 19.39 -5.78 -24.32
C THR A 413 19.64 -4.56 -25.20
N ILE A 414 20.36 -4.75 -26.31
CA ILE A 414 20.40 -3.73 -27.36
C ILE A 414 19.01 -3.72 -28.02
N THR A 415 18.28 -2.61 -27.91
CA THR A 415 16.95 -2.50 -28.52
C THR A 415 17.04 -2.58 -30.04
N LYS A 416 15.97 -3.04 -30.70
CA LYS A 416 15.96 -3.09 -32.17
C LYS A 416 15.83 -1.69 -32.77
N ASN A 417 15.17 -0.78 -32.05
CA ASN A 417 14.97 0.62 -32.42
C ASN A 417 14.71 1.48 -31.15
N ILE A 418 14.70 2.80 -31.31
CA ILE A 418 14.53 3.76 -30.22
C ILE A 418 13.11 3.74 -29.65
N LYS A 419 12.08 3.47 -30.46
CA LYS A 419 10.69 3.42 -29.98
C LYS A 419 10.46 2.30 -28.95
N GLU A 420 11.18 1.18 -29.03
CA GLU A 420 11.10 0.11 -28.04
C GLU A 420 11.49 0.57 -26.62
N ILE A 421 12.28 1.65 -26.49
CA ILE A 421 12.68 2.21 -25.20
C ILE A 421 11.47 2.74 -24.41
N GLU A 422 10.39 3.14 -25.08
CA GLU A 422 9.13 3.55 -24.44
C GLU A 422 8.57 2.46 -23.51
N ASN A 423 8.86 1.19 -23.81
CA ASN A 423 8.39 0.04 -23.03
C ASN A 423 9.39 -0.44 -21.97
N LEU A 424 10.56 0.19 -21.84
CA LEU A 424 11.62 -0.22 -20.90
C LEU A 424 11.61 0.62 -19.62
N GLU A 425 11.57 -0.01 -18.45
CA GLU A 425 11.51 0.73 -17.18
C GLU A 425 12.88 1.12 -16.61
N ASN A 426 13.94 0.36 -16.93
CA ASN A 426 15.18 0.40 -16.14
C ASN A 426 16.39 0.91 -16.90
N SER A 427 16.91 0.12 -17.84
CA SER A 427 18.10 0.44 -18.61
C SER A 427 17.94 0.00 -20.06
N ALA A 428 18.72 0.61 -20.94
CA ALA A 428 18.74 0.26 -22.36
C ALA A 428 20.15 0.43 -22.92
N SER A 429 20.40 -0.32 -23.99
CA SER A 429 21.44 0.00 -24.96
C SER A 429 20.77 0.14 -26.32
N PHE A 430 21.16 1.11 -27.14
CA PHE A 430 20.51 1.36 -28.43
C PHE A 430 21.47 2.03 -29.41
N LYS A 431 21.20 1.82 -30.70
CA LYS A 431 21.94 2.45 -31.80
C LYS A 431 21.13 3.63 -32.34
N GLY A 432 21.80 4.68 -32.77
CA GLY A 432 21.15 5.81 -33.42
C GLY A 432 22.13 6.81 -34.01
N VAL A 433 21.59 7.92 -34.49
CA VAL A 433 22.35 9.05 -35.02
C VAL A 433 22.13 10.25 -34.10
N ILE A 434 23.22 10.91 -33.71
CA ILE A 434 23.15 12.16 -32.94
C ILE A 434 22.54 13.24 -33.82
N THR A 435 21.39 13.78 -33.41
CA THR A 435 20.67 14.83 -34.14
C THR A 435 20.85 16.22 -33.56
N SER A 436 21.22 16.32 -32.28
CA SER A 436 21.62 17.57 -31.65
C SER A 436 22.54 17.28 -30.46
N VAL A 437 23.56 18.13 -30.28
CA VAL A 437 24.38 18.19 -29.06
C VAL A 437 24.16 19.56 -28.41
N GLY A 438 23.68 19.57 -27.18
CA GLY A 438 23.49 20.79 -26.40
C GLY A 438 24.80 21.33 -25.83
N GLU A 439 24.76 22.53 -25.26
CA GLU A 439 25.90 23.10 -24.56
C GLU A 439 26.07 22.49 -23.17
N ILE A 440 27.32 22.32 -22.74
CA ILE A 440 27.64 21.91 -21.39
C ILE A 440 27.27 23.02 -20.40
N ARG A 441 26.56 22.65 -19.32
CA ARG A 441 26.16 23.58 -18.25
C ARG A 441 26.56 23.06 -16.88
N LYS A 442 26.70 23.95 -15.90
CA LYS A 442 26.87 23.58 -14.49
C LYS A 442 25.53 23.61 -13.76
N VAL A 443 25.28 22.61 -12.92
CA VAL A 443 24.07 22.48 -12.10
C VAL A 443 24.48 22.15 -10.68
N THR A 444 23.93 22.88 -9.70
CA THR A 444 24.12 22.60 -8.28
C THR A 444 23.15 21.51 -7.82
N LEU A 445 23.68 20.40 -7.30
CA LEU A 445 22.89 19.31 -6.74
C LEU A 445 22.28 19.69 -5.38
N LYS A 446 21.31 18.91 -4.90
CA LYS A 446 20.73 19.07 -3.55
C LYS A 446 21.76 18.93 -2.42
N SER A 447 22.90 18.30 -2.69
CA SER A 447 24.04 18.20 -1.78
C SER A 447 24.87 19.49 -1.72
N GLY A 448 24.59 20.50 -2.54
CA GLY A 448 25.40 21.72 -2.70
C GLY A 448 26.58 21.57 -3.65
N GLU A 449 26.77 20.39 -4.25
CA GLU A 449 27.87 20.12 -5.19
C GLU A 449 27.53 20.62 -6.60
N ASP A 450 28.43 21.37 -7.23
CA ASP A 450 28.31 21.78 -8.63
C ASP A 450 28.82 20.68 -9.57
N VAL A 451 27.99 20.29 -10.54
CA VAL A 451 28.34 19.25 -11.53
C VAL A 451 28.05 19.71 -12.95
N SER A 452 28.89 19.27 -13.89
CA SER A 452 28.70 19.50 -15.32
C SER A 452 27.60 18.59 -15.89
N VAL A 453 26.82 19.09 -16.85
CA VAL A 453 25.70 18.38 -17.48
C VAL A 453 25.69 18.66 -18.98
N LEU A 454 25.59 17.61 -19.78
CA LEU A 454 25.47 17.68 -21.24
C LEU A 454 24.21 16.92 -21.66
N ASP A 455 23.39 17.55 -22.49
CA ASP A 455 22.24 16.91 -23.13
C ASP A 455 22.47 16.77 -24.62
N PHE A 456 22.12 15.63 -25.20
CA PHE A 456 22.14 15.40 -26.63
C PHE A 456 20.97 14.52 -27.05
N GLU A 457 20.60 14.55 -28.33
CA GLU A 457 19.50 13.76 -28.87
C GLU A 457 20.02 12.70 -29.84
N VAL A 458 19.55 11.47 -29.66
CA VAL A 458 19.86 10.33 -30.52
C VAL A 458 18.57 9.89 -31.20
N SER A 459 18.60 9.74 -32.53
CA SER A 459 17.43 9.42 -33.34
C SER A 459 17.67 8.24 -34.29
N ASP A 460 16.60 7.53 -34.61
CA ASP A 460 16.53 6.54 -35.68
C ASP A 460 15.26 6.80 -36.53
N ASN A 461 14.79 5.82 -37.30
CA ASN A 461 13.58 5.95 -38.12
C ASN A 461 12.27 5.74 -37.34
N THR A 462 12.36 5.37 -36.05
CA THR A 462 11.21 5.08 -35.18
C THR A 462 10.96 6.16 -34.14
N GLY A 463 11.99 6.93 -33.78
CA GLY A 463 11.86 8.05 -32.85
C GLY A 463 13.18 8.71 -32.52
N SER A 464 13.14 9.54 -31.47
CA SER A 464 14.30 10.14 -30.85
C SER A 464 14.27 9.94 -29.35
N ILE A 465 15.42 10.01 -28.69
CA ILE A 465 15.54 9.99 -27.24
C ILE A 465 16.59 11.02 -26.81
N ARG A 466 16.23 11.82 -25.80
CA ARG A 466 17.20 12.71 -25.14
C ARG A 466 18.07 11.88 -24.21
N VAL A 467 19.37 12.13 -24.27
CA VAL A 467 20.38 11.48 -23.47
C VAL A 467 21.14 12.52 -22.65
N THR A 468 21.22 12.34 -21.34
CA THR A 468 21.91 13.27 -20.42
C THR A 468 23.18 12.62 -19.85
N ALA A 469 24.32 13.29 -20.02
CA ALA A 469 25.59 12.96 -19.38
C ALA A 469 25.88 13.92 -18.22
N TRP A 470 26.63 13.45 -17.23
CA TRP A 470 26.93 14.19 -16.00
C TRP A 470 28.44 14.17 -15.70
N ARG A 471 28.92 15.19 -14.98
CA ARG A 471 30.28 15.30 -14.42
C ARG A 471 31.37 15.23 -15.50
N ASP A 472 32.42 14.49 -15.23
CA ASP A 472 33.56 14.21 -16.11
C ASP A 472 33.11 13.60 -17.44
N ILE A 473 32.11 12.71 -17.43
CA ILE A 473 31.54 12.16 -18.67
C ILE A 473 30.90 13.26 -19.52
N ALA A 474 30.23 14.24 -18.91
CA ALA A 474 29.65 15.36 -19.66
C ALA A 474 30.73 16.21 -20.35
N GLU A 475 31.85 16.45 -19.65
CA GLU A 475 32.99 17.22 -20.17
C GLU A 475 33.67 16.48 -21.32
N GLU A 476 33.94 15.19 -21.15
CA GLU A 476 34.54 14.35 -22.19
C GLU A 476 33.67 14.28 -23.45
N LEU A 477 32.36 14.10 -23.28
CA LEU A 477 31.45 13.97 -24.42
C LEU A 477 31.21 15.30 -25.14
N ALA A 478 31.27 16.43 -24.45
CA ALA A 478 31.09 17.74 -25.07
C ALA A 478 32.16 18.04 -26.14
N GLU A 479 33.36 17.48 -25.99
CA GLU A 479 34.46 17.63 -26.96
C GLU A 479 34.37 16.62 -28.12
N LYS A 480 33.74 15.45 -27.88
CA LYS A 480 33.77 14.31 -28.82
C LYS A 480 32.53 14.19 -29.69
N LEU A 481 31.37 14.59 -29.18
CA LEU A 481 30.11 14.38 -29.88
C LEU A 481 29.88 15.47 -30.92
N THR A 482 29.48 15.06 -32.12
CA THR A 482 29.08 15.97 -33.19
C THR A 482 27.75 15.51 -33.78
N ASP A 483 27.01 16.43 -34.36
CA ASP A 483 25.82 16.12 -35.15
C ASP A 483 26.16 15.11 -36.25
N GLU A 484 25.18 14.28 -36.59
CA GLU A 484 25.27 13.17 -37.56
C GLU A 484 26.22 12.02 -37.18
N MET A 485 26.83 12.05 -35.99
CA MET A 485 27.62 10.92 -35.49
C MET A 485 26.70 9.72 -35.24
N LYS A 486 27.02 8.58 -35.86
CA LYS A 486 26.34 7.31 -35.63
C LYS A 486 26.95 6.62 -34.42
N VAL A 487 26.12 6.27 -33.45
CA VAL A 487 26.57 5.81 -32.13
C VAL A 487 25.83 4.58 -31.66
N LEU A 488 26.53 3.72 -30.91
CA LEU A 488 25.92 2.79 -29.96
C LEU A 488 26.03 3.44 -28.57
N VAL A 489 24.88 3.70 -27.96
CA VAL A 489 24.78 4.14 -26.56
C VAL A 489 24.48 2.92 -25.72
N SER A 490 25.33 2.64 -24.74
CA SER A 490 25.26 1.43 -23.93
C SER A 490 24.98 1.75 -22.47
N ASN A 491 24.20 0.88 -21.80
CA ASN A 491 24.02 0.88 -20.35
C ASN A 491 23.50 2.18 -19.75
N VAL A 492 22.64 2.89 -20.48
CA VAL A 492 22.00 4.11 -19.97
C VAL A 492 20.79 3.74 -19.12
N ARG A 493 20.53 4.55 -18.10
CA ARG A 493 19.32 4.42 -17.28
C ARG A 493 18.18 5.13 -17.97
N ILE A 494 17.03 4.46 -18.04
CA ILE A 494 15.81 5.03 -18.57
C ILE A 494 15.03 5.69 -17.44
N LYS A 495 14.59 6.92 -17.67
CA LYS A 495 13.79 7.69 -16.73
C LYS A 495 12.64 8.32 -17.49
N TYR A 496 11.46 8.29 -16.89
CA TYR A 496 10.33 9.03 -17.40
C TYR A 496 10.40 10.50 -16.96
N ASN A 497 10.31 11.42 -17.93
CA ASN A 497 10.31 12.86 -17.67
C ASN A 497 8.88 13.39 -17.63
N GLU A 498 8.38 13.65 -16.42
CA GLU A 498 7.01 14.14 -16.19
C GLU A 498 6.72 15.49 -16.86
N ARG A 499 7.74 16.34 -17.09
CA ARG A 499 7.57 17.65 -17.72
C ARG A 499 7.35 17.56 -19.22
N PHE A 500 7.98 16.59 -19.87
CA PHE A 500 7.98 16.44 -21.34
C PHE A 500 7.24 15.20 -21.83
N ASP A 501 6.62 14.45 -20.91
CA ASP A 501 5.83 13.24 -21.17
C ASP A 501 6.53 12.27 -22.14
N ARG A 502 7.81 12.02 -21.88
CA ARG A 502 8.60 11.06 -22.67
C ARG A 502 9.65 10.38 -21.80
N LYS A 503 10.08 9.20 -22.21
CA LYS A 503 11.27 8.57 -21.64
C LYS A 503 12.52 9.28 -22.15
N GLU A 504 13.45 9.47 -21.23
CA GLU A 504 14.78 10.01 -21.46
C GLU A 504 15.82 9.00 -20.94
N ALA A 505 17.00 9.02 -21.53
CA ALA A 505 18.14 8.23 -21.09
C ALA A 505 19.10 9.11 -20.29
N THR A 506 19.69 8.57 -19.23
CA THR A 506 20.77 9.24 -18.48
C THR A 506 21.95 8.31 -18.31
N PHE A 507 23.15 8.86 -18.51
CA PHE A 507 24.38 8.15 -18.22
C PHE A 507 24.46 7.85 -16.72
N ASN A 508 25.04 6.69 -16.44
CA ASN A 508 25.53 6.28 -15.14
C ASN A 508 27.02 5.90 -15.29
N LYS A 509 27.65 5.46 -14.21
CA LYS A 509 29.08 5.12 -14.17
C LYS A 509 29.52 3.97 -15.09
N PHE A 510 28.59 3.27 -15.72
CA PHE A 510 28.86 2.17 -16.65
C PHE A 510 28.32 2.46 -18.06
N SER A 511 27.77 3.65 -18.27
CA SER A 511 27.27 4.05 -19.57
C SER A 511 28.43 4.37 -20.49
N GLU A 512 28.33 3.87 -21.72
CA GLU A 512 29.35 4.05 -22.74
C GLU A 512 28.70 4.56 -24.03
N ILE A 513 29.48 5.26 -24.84
CA ILE A 513 29.07 5.65 -26.18
C ILE A 513 30.23 5.42 -27.14
N GLU A 514 29.98 4.65 -28.18
CA GLU A 514 30.97 4.35 -29.22
C GLU A 514 30.45 4.78 -30.59
N LYS A 515 31.37 5.28 -31.43
CA LYS A 515 31.06 5.57 -32.83
C LYS A 515 31.00 4.25 -33.60
N ILE A 516 29.94 4.07 -34.39
CA ILE A 516 29.72 2.87 -35.19
C ILE A 516 29.68 3.19 -36.69
N ASN A 517 30.03 2.20 -37.52
CA ASN A 517 30.06 2.33 -38.99
C ASN A 517 28.84 1.71 -39.68
N GLU A 518 27.73 1.52 -38.96
CA GLU A 518 26.49 0.94 -39.52
C GLU A 518 25.64 2.02 -40.21
N ASP A 519 24.84 1.63 -41.20
CA ASP A 519 23.87 2.55 -41.82
C ASP A 519 22.56 2.56 -41.05
N ILE A 520 22.33 3.66 -40.34
CA ILE A 520 21.12 3.90 -39.57
C ILE A 520 20.27 4.92 -40.31
N LYS A 521 19.07 4.53 -40.74
CA LYS A 521 18.09 5.46 -41.28
C LYS A 521 17.55 6.31 -40.13
N PHE A 522 17.55 7.63 -40.29
CA PHE A 522 17.00 8.55 -39.30
C PHE A 522 16.32 9.73 -39.99
N THR A 523 15.33 10.32 -39.33
CA THR A 523 14.72 11.58 -39.75
C THR A 523 15.30 12.71 -38.91
N LYS A 524 15.98 13.69 -39.54
CA LYS A 524 16.28 14.96 -38.89
C LYS A 524 14.96 15.68 -38.58
N LYS A 525 14.50 15.65 -37.32
CA LYS A 525 13.59 16.69 -36.85
C LYS A 525 14.42 17.93 -36.54
N ALA A 526 14.04 19.06 -37.14
CA ALA A 526 14.60 20.36 -36.82
C ALA A 526 14.35 20.68 -35.33
N SER A 527 15.26 21.44 -34.74
CA SER A 527 15.11 22.11 -33.45
C SER A 527 13.70 22.69 -33.27
N SER A 528 13.09 22.45 -32.11
CA SER A 528 11.71 22.78 -31.74
C SER A 528 11.25 24.14 -32.31
N PRO A 529 10.02 24.26 -32.88
CA PRO A 529 8.83 24.35 -32.04
C PRO A 529 7.54 23.75 -32.66
N SER A 530 6.47 23.81 -31.85
CA SER A 530 5.07 23.51 -32.12
C SER A 530 4.63 22.04 -32.07
N SER A 531 3.71 21.81 -31.14
CA SER A 531 2.63 20.84 -31.23
C SER A 531 2.22 20.60 -32.69
N ASN A 532 2.49 19.39 -33.18
CA ASN A 532 1.48 18.59 -33.88
C ASN A 532 2.02 17.24 -34.36
N LYS A 533 1.25 16.22 -33.96
CA LYS A 533 1.01 14.86 -34.50
C LYS A 533 1.09 13.86 -33.35
N SER A 534 -0.02 13.65 -32.63
CA SER A 534 -1.13 12.76 -33.01
C SER A 534 -0.66 11.31 -33.17
N SER A 535 -0.63 10.57 -32.06
CA SER A 535 -1.01 9.16 -32.00
C SER A 535 -0.75 8.60 -30.59
N GLN A 536 -1.52 9.02 -29.59
CA GLN A 536 -1.70 8.22 -28.36
C GLN A 536 -2.86 8.66 -27.46
N PHE A 537 -3.75 9.51 -27.97
CA PHE A 537 -4.94 9.91 -27.25
C PHE A 537 -6.13 9.23 -27.92
N LEU A 538 -6.67 8.22 -27.24
CA LEU A 538 -7.99 7.68 -27.55
C LEU A 538 -9.00 8.64 -26.92
N GLU A 539 -9.97 9.11 -27.69
CA GLU A 539 -11.13 9.81 -27.15
C GLU A 539 -11.82 8.87 -26.16
N THR A 540 -11.84 9.26 -24.89
CA THR A 540 -12.23 8.39 -23.78
C THR A 540 -13.35 9.05 -23.00
N LYS A 541 -14.43 8.28 -22.75
CA LYS A 541 -15.50 8.72 -21.85
C LYS A 541 -15.01 8.72 -20.41
N ILE A 542 -15.33 9.75 -19.63
CA ILE A 542 -14.89 9.91 -18.23
C ILE A 542 -15.17 8.65 -17.41
N GLU A 543 -16.33 8.01 -17.58
CA GLU A 543 -16.72 6.79 -16.84
C GLU A 543 -15.74 5.61 -17.05
N SER A 544 -15.03 5.58 -18.18
CA SER A 544 -14.08 4.50 -18.50
C SER A 544 -12.67 4.70 -17.94
N ILE A 545 -12.44 5.78 -17.20
CA ILE A 545 -11.15 6.05 -16.55
C ILE A 545 -11.08 5.28 -15.23
N ASP A 546 -10.50 4.09 -15.28
CA ASP A 546 -10.36 3.15 -14.16
C ASP A 546 -8.89 2.88 -13.76
N SER A 547 -7.96 3.61 -14.38
CA SER A 547 -6.53 3.36 -14.27
C SER A 547 -5.73 4.65 -14.38
N ILE A 548 -4.51 4.63 -13.81
CA ILE A 548 -3.56 5.73 -13.95
C ILE A 548 -3.01 5.69 -15.37
N GLY A 549 -3.20 6.76 -16.14
CA GLY A 549 -2.87 6.77 -17.56
C GLY A 549 -3.05 8.13 -18.22
N PHE A 550 -2.82 8.19 -19.53
CA PHE A 550 -3.03 9.38 -20.35
C PHE A 550 -4.36 9.26 -21.09
N PHE A 551 -5.17 10.31 -21.00
CA PHE A 551 -6.52 10.33 -21.56
C PHE A 551 -6.76 11.64 -22.30
N GLU A 552 -7.55 11.56 -23.38
CA GLU A 552 -8.17 12.72 -24.01
C GLU A 552 -9.67 12.67 -23.72
N ILE A 553 -10.16 13.75 -23.12
CA ILE A 553 -11.53 13.89 -22.68
C ILE A 553 -12.10 15.13 -23.35
N LYS A 554 -13.28 14.97 -23.93
CA LYS A 554 -14.07 16.08 -24.45
C LYS A 554 -15.19 16.36 -23.46
N GLY A 555 -15.18 17.51 -22.79
CA GLY A 555 -16.16 17.81 -21.77
C GLY A 555 -16.36 19.31 -21.55
N SER A 556 -17.44 19.66 -20.89
CA SER A 556 -17.82 21.03 -20.56
C SER A 556 -17.52 21.36 -19.11
N ILE A 557 -17.12 22.60 -18.82
CA ILE A 557 -16.86 23.06 -17.46
C ILE A 557 -18.20 23.28 -16.73
N ILE A 558 -18.49 22.50 -15.68
CA ILE A 558 -19.79 22.50 -14.96
C ILE A 558 -19.82 23.25 -13.62
N LYS A 559 -18.70 23.88 -13.23
CA LYS A 559 -18.49 24.72 -12.01
C LYS A 559 -18.28 23.97 -10.68
N GLU A 560 -17.10 24.18 -10.11
CA GLU A 560 -16.88 24.27 -8.66
C GLU A 560 -15.62 25.11 -8.36
N ILE A 561 -15.60 26.39 -8.80
CA ILE A 561 -14.57 27.33 -8.35
C ILE A 561 -15.23 28.30 -7.37
N ASP A 562 -14.88 28.17 -6.08
CA ASP A 562 -15.26 29.12 -5.05
C ASP A 562 -14.48 30.43 -5.26
N LEU A 563 -15.15 31.39 -5.91
CA LEU A 563 -14.63 32.70 -6.31
C LEU A 563 -14.14 33.55 -5.13
N SER A 564 -14.52 33.20 -3.90
CA SER A 564 -14.11 33.92 -2.69
C SER A 564 -12.70 33.55 -2.21
N LYS A 565 -12.07 32.52 -2.81
CA LYS A 565 -10.80 31.93 -2.32
C LYS A 565 -9.64 32.13 -3.29
N ARG A 566 -9.31 33.40 -3.60
CA ARG A 566 -8.18 33.81 -4.46
C ARG A 566 -6.85 33.11 -4.12
N ASP A 567 -6.57 32.93 -2.83
CA ASP A 567 -5.35 32.31 -2.30
C ASP A 567 -5.22 30.81 -2.64
N LEU A 568 -6.29 30.19 -3.16
CA LEU A 568 -6.28 28.78 -3.56
C LEU A 568 -5.70 28.54 -4.96
N PHE A 569 -5.76 29.52 -5.86
CA PHE A 569 -5.36 29.33 -7.26
C PHE A 569 -4.29 30.30 -7.77
N ILE A 570 -3.95 31.38 -7.06
CA ILE A 570 -2.74 32.17 -7.33
C ILE A 570 -1.74 31.98 -6.18
N TYR A 571 -0.47 31.80 -6.50
CA TYR A 571 0.57 31.65 -5.49
C TYR A 571 1.90 32.26 -5.94
N ASP A 572 2.67 32.76 -4.97
CA ASP A 572 4.06 33.14 -5.18
C ASP A 572 4.93 31.90 -5.34
N ALA A 573 5.65 31.84 -6.45
CA ALA A 573 6.50 30.73 -6.79
C ALA A 573 7.91 31.19 -7.12
N CYS A 574 8.87 30.33 -6.77
CA CYS A 574 10.24 30.51 -7.19
C CYS A 574 10.36 30.32 -8.72
N PRO A 575 10.95 31.27 -9.47
CA PRO A 575 11.09 31.15 -10.93
C PRO A 575 12.04 30.02 -11.37
N THR A 576 12.85 29.49 -10.45
CA THR A 576 13.77 28.38 -10.73
C THR A 576 13.12 27.00 -10.56
N CYS A 577 12.29 26.81 -9.52
CA CYS A 577 11.73 25.49 -9.18
C CYS A 577 10.21 25.41 -9.23
N PHE A 578 9.52 26.54 -9.45
CA PHE A 578 8.07 26.71 -9.60
C PHE A 578 7.21 26.22 -8.41
N LYS A 579 7.85 25.88 -7.29
CA LYS A 579 7.19 25.57 -6.02
C LYS A 579 6.75 26.86 -5.34
N LYS A 580 5.65 26.76 -4.57
CA LYS A 580 5.24 27.80 -3.61
C LYS A 580 6.43 28.23 -2.77
N ASP A 581 6.60 29.53 -2.55
CA ASP A 581 7.73 30.07 -1.78
C ASP A 581 7.84 29.45 -0.38
N THR A 582 6.71 29.15 0.25
CA THR A 582 6.64 28.46 1.54
C THR A 582 7.28 27.06 1.53
N ASN A 583 7.37 26.44 0.35
CA ASN A 583 7.91 25.10 0.12
C ASN A 583 9.15 25.10 -0.79
N CYS A 584 9.72 26.29 -1.05
CA CYS A 584 10.91 26.47 -1.87
C CYS A 584 12.19 26.39 -1.02
N THR A 585 13.22 25.71 -1.53
CA THR A 585 14.53 25.55 -0.87
C THR A 585 15.69 26.06 -1.72
N CYS A 586 15.43 26.95 -2.70
CA CYS A 586 16.46 27.54 -3.55
C CYS A 586 17.21 28.65 -2.80
N GLU A 587 18.55 28.68 -2.90
CA GLU A 587 19.40 29.63 -2.16
C GLU A 587 19.41 31.06 -2.76
N LYS A 588 19.21 31.19 -4.07
CA LYS A 588 18.98 32.48 -4.73
C LYS A 588 17.48 32.72 -4.86
N LYS A 589 16.96 33.59 -4.01
CA LYS A 589 15.60 34.13 -4.17
C LYS A 589 15.67 35.26 -5.20
N GLU A 590 15.58 34.90 -6.48
CA GLU A 590 15.07 35.85 -7.47
C GLU A 590 13.68 36.33 -7.04
N GLU A 591 13.25 37.50 -7.51
CA GLU A 591 11.90 38.00 -7.18
C GLU A 591 10.85 36.96 -7.61
N SER A 592 9.99 36.61 -6.67
CA SER A 592 8.96 35.58 -6.86
C SER A 592 8.04 35.95 -8.01
N GLU A 593 7.68 34.96 -8.82
CA GLU A 593 6.69 35.14 -9.88
C GLU A 593 5.32 34.63 -9.40
N LYS A 594 4.26 35.35 -9.79
CA LYS A 594 2.89 34.88 -9.60
C LYS A 594 2.63 33.72 -10.57
N ARG A 595 2.18 32.58 -10.02
CA ARG A 595 1.74 31.42 -10.81
C ARG A 595 0.31 31.05 -10.49
N MET A 596 -0.34 30.38 -11.44
CA MET A 596 -1.73 29.98 -11.34
C MET A 596 -1.90 28.45 -11.30
N ILE A 597 -2.78 27.94 -10.45
CA ILE A 597 -3.29 26.56 -10.47
C ILE A 597 -4.81 26.65 -10.47
N LEU A 598 -5.43 26.37 -11.60
CA LEU A 598 -6.88 26.38 -11.72
C LEU A 598 -7.41 24.95 -11.71
N LYS A 599 -8.34 24.66 -10.81
CA LYS A 599 -9.04 23.37 -10.74
C LYS A 599 -10.48 23.56 -11.20
N VAL A 600 -10.90 22.77 -12.18
CA VAL A 600 -12.28 22.76 -12.70
C VAL A 600 -12.81 21.34 -12.67
N VAL A 601 -14.12 21.19 -12.82
CA VAL A 601 -14.77 19.90 -13.06
C VAL A 601 -15.24 19.88 -14.50
N LEU A 602 -14.83 18.85 -15.24
CA LEU A 602 -15.32 18.58 -16.59
C LEU A 602 -16.41 17.52 -16.55
N ASP A 603 -17.43 17.70 -17.38
CA ASP A 603 -18.54 16.77 -17.58
C ASP A 603 -18.64 16.44 -19.08
N ASP A 604 -18.70 15.16 -19.41
CA ASP A 604 -18.81 14.65 -20.79
C ASP A 604 -20.08 13.80 -21.03
N GLU A 605 -21.08 13.97 -20.15
CA GLU A 605 -22.34 13.21 -20.06
C GLU A 605 -22.19 11.78 -19.51
N SER A 606 -21.00 11.18 -19.57
CA SER A 606 -20.74 9.85 -18.97
C SER A 606 -20.33 9.95 -17.51
N GLY A 607 -19.74 11.07 -17.10
CA GLY A 607 -19.35 11.31 -15.73
C GLY A 607 -18.67 12.66 -15.58
N THR A 608 -18.15 12.90 -14.37
CA THR A 608 -17.43 14.13 -14.04
C THR A 608 -16.03 13.85 -13.58
N ILE A 609 -15.04 14.64 -13.99
CA ILE A 609 -13.65 14.51 -13.54
C ILE A 609 -13.05 15.84 -13.11
N LYS A 610 -12.39 15.83 -11.95
CA LYS A 610 -11.60 16.98 -11.48
C LYS A 610 -10.38 17.14 -12.40
N THR A 611 -10.20 18.35 -12.90
CA THR A 611 -9.22 18.67 -13.93
C THR A 611 -8.38 19.86 -13.48
N SER A 612 -7.07 19.66 -13.36
CA SER A 612 -6.11 20.65 -12.86
C SER A 612 -5.25 21.23 -13.97
N PHE A 613 -5.31 22.55 -14.13
CA PHE A 613 -4.49 23.36 -15.05
C PHE A 613 -3.41 24.08 -14.26
N PHE A 614 -2.16 24.02 -14.71
CA PHE A 614 -1.00 24.59 -14.02
C PHE A 614 -0.31 25.66 -14.86
N GLY A 615 0.11 26.76 -14.24
CA GLY A 615 0.90 27.80 -14.91
C GLY A 615 0.25 28.32 -16.19
N GLN A 616 0.97 28.21 -17.31
CA GLN A 616 0.56 28.74 -18.60
C GLN A 616 -0.79 28.16 -19.07
N GLN A 617 -1.05 26.87 -18.85
CA GLN A 617 -2.35 26.26 -19.22
C GLN A 617 -3.52 26.91 -18.48
N ALA A 618 -3.32 27.31 -17.23
CA ALA A 618 -4.34 28.01 -16.45
C ALA A 618 -4.51 29.46 -16.94
N GLU A 619 -3.41 30.15 -17.25
CA GLU A 619 -3.46 31.51 -17.83
C GLU A 619 -4.15 31.54 -19.20
N GLU A 620 -3.89 30.57 -20.06
CA GLU A 620 -4.53 30.42 -21.37
C GLU A 620 -6.01 30.10 -21.25
N LEU A 621 -6.39 29.24 -20.29
CA LEU A 621 -7.79 28.90 -20.05
C LEU A 621 -8.58 30.13 -19.61
N VAL A 622 -7.99 30.93 -18.72
CA VAL A 622 -8.61 32.16 -18.20
C VAL A 622 -8.49 33.35 -19.18
N GLY A 623 -7.50 33.33 -20.08
CA GLY A 623 -7.20 34.42 -21.00
C GLY A 623 -6.51 35.62 -20.35
N LYS A 624 -5.93 35.45 -19.16
CA LYS A 624 -5.22 36.50 -18.40
C LYS A 624 -4.01 35.92 -17.67
N LYS A 625 -2.94 36.71 -17.53
CA LYS A 625 -1.74 36.31 -16.78
C LYS A 625 -2.03 36.21 -15.29
N ALA A 626 -1.29 35.35 -14.58
CA ALA A 626 -1.41 35.19 -13.14
C ALA A 626 -1.13 36.49 -12.37
N SER A 627 -0.21 37.31 -12.85
CA SER A 627 0.08 38.64 -12.29
C SER A 627 -1.12 39.58 -12.42
N GLU A 628 -1.82 39.58 -13.54
CA GLU A 628 -2.99 40.45 -13.76
C GLU A 628 -4.17 40.04 -12.85
N ILE A 629 -4.40 38.73 -12.71
CA ILE A 629 -5.42 38.20 -11.79
C ILE A 629 -5.04 38.49 -10.33
N ALA A 630 -3.75 38.55 -10.01
CA ALA A 630 -3.25 38.90 -8.67
C ALA A 630 -3.47 40.37 -8.27
N ASP A 631 -3.83 41.24 -9.21
CA ASP A 631 -4.09 42.67 -8.97
C ASP A 631 -5.59 43.05 -9.07
N MET A 632 -6.45 42.15 -9.56
CA MET A 632 -7.90 42.41 -9.70
C MET A 632 -8.67 42.34 -8.36
N GLU A 633 -9.56 43.29 -8.11
CA GLU A 633 -10.45 43.29 -6.93
C GLU A 633 -11.68 42.39 -7.09
N ASP A 634 -12.18 42.24 -8.33
CA ASP A 634 -13.32 41.39 -8.67
C ASP A 634 -12.93 40.38 -9.75
N LEU A 635 -13.18 39.10 -9.48
CA LEU A 635 -12.89 37.97 -10.36
C LEU A 635 -14.16 37.33 -10.93
N SER A 636 -15.34 37.86 -10.58
CA SER A 636 -16.63 37.30 -10.95
C SER A 636 -16.82 37.28 -12.47
N ASP A 637 -16.44 38.34 -13.18
CA ASP A 637 -16.55 38.42 -14.64
C ASP A 637 -15.56 37.51 -15.38
N VAL A 638 -14.36 37.33 -14.84
CA VAL A 638 -13.28 36.54 -15.48
C VAL A 638 -13.59 35.04 -15.50
N LEU A 639 -14.22 34.53 -14.45
CA LEU A 639 -14.50 33.09 -14.29
C LEU A 639 -15.93 32.70 -14.70
N LYS A 640 -16.87 33.66 -14.76
CA LYS A 640 -18.22 33.43 -15.31
C LYS A 640 -18.20 33.05 -16.78
N ASP A 641 -17.23 33.56 -17.52
CA ASP A 641 -17.04 33.25 -18.93
C ASP A 641 -16.49 31.84 -19.18
N LEU A 642 -15.97 31.14 -18.15
CA LEU A 642 -15.47 29.77 -18.28
C LEU A 642 -16.56 28.70 -18.12
N GLU A 643 -17.62 29.02 -17.38
CA GLU A 643 -18.73 28.10 -17.13
C GLU A 643 -19.45 27.77 -18.45
N GLY A 644 -19.66 26.48 -18.71
CA GLY A 644 -20.27 26.01 -19.94
C GLY A 644 -19.35 26.01 -21.17
N ARG A 645 -18.08 26.40 -21.05
CA ARG A 645 -17.12 26.21 -22.16
C ARG A 645 -16.79 24.73 -22.32
N SER A 646 -16.90 24.25 -23.56
CA SER A 646 -16.52 22.90 -23.96
C SER A 646 -15.06 22.87 -24.40
N LEU A 647 -14.34 21.86 -23.91
CA LEU A 647 -12.91 21.69 -24.07
C LEU A 647 -12.61 20.27 -24.53
N ILE A 648 -11.58 20.13 -25.36
CA ILE A 648 -10.86 18.86 -25.54
C ILE A 648 -9.60 18.98 -24.70
N VAL A 649 -9.46 18.12 -23.70
CA VAL A 649 -8.40 18.17 -22.70
C VAL A 649 -7.60 16.88 -22.75
N ARG A 650 -6.28 17.01 -22.82
CA ARG A 650 -5.31 15.91 -22.77
C ARG A 650 -4.51 16.01 -21.48
N GLY A 651 -4.46 14.91 -20.74
CA GLY A 651 -3.77 14.91 -19.46
C GLY A 651 -3.58 13.53 -18.88
N ARG A 652 -2.88 13.49 -17.75
CA ARG A 652 -2.66 12.26 -16.98
C ARG A 652 -3.71 12.15 -15.87
N ALA A 653 -4.46 11.06 -15.84
CA ALA A 653 -5.29 10.72 -14.70
C ALA A 653 -4.41 10.14 -13.59
N SER A 654 -4.56 10.66 -12.37
CA SER A 654 -3.87 10.20 -11.18
C SER A 654 -4.85 10.02 -10.02
N LEU A 655 -4.62 9.03 -9.16
CA LEU A 655 -5.47 8.80 -8.00
C LEU A 655 -5.36 9.98 -7.03
N ASN A 656 -6.48 10.48 -6.52
CA ASN A 656 -6.47 11.52 -5.51
C ASN A 656 -6.15 10.92 -4.12
N ASP A 657 -5.10 11.40 -3.46
CA ASP A 657 -4.52 10.82 -2.23
C ASP A 657 -5.39 11.03 -0.95
N PHE A 658 -6.65 11.44 -1.07
CA PHE A 658 -7.53 11.74 0.05
C PHE A 658 -8.87 10.98 -0.02
N ASN A 659 -8.97 9.96 0.84
CA ASN A 659 -10.15 9.39 1.51
C ASN A 659 -11.42 8.99 0.75
N ASP A 660 -11.55 9.14 -0.57
CA ASP A 660 -12.70 8.63 -1.33
C ASP A 660 -12.27 7.61 -2.40
N MET A 661 -12.96 6.47 -2.44
CA MET A 661 -12.71 5.37 -3.37
C MET A 661 -12.78 5.85 -4.84
N ASN A 662 -11.75 5.54 -5.63
CA ASN A 662 -11.71 5.65 -7.09
C ASN A 662 -11.97 7.04 -7.74
N ASN A 663 -11.64 8.15 -7.07
CA ASN A 663 -11.68 9.46 -7.73
C ASN A 663 -10.34 9.81 -8.40
N TYR A 664 -10.30 9.72 -9.73
CA TYR A 664 -9.18 10.19 -10.55
C TYR A 664 -9.22 11.72 -10.70
N GLU A 665 -8.06 12.36 -10.65
CA GLU A 665 -7.85 13.75 -11.04
C GLU A 665 -7.00 13.80 -12.32
N LEU A 666 -7.50 14.51 -13.33
CA LEU A 666 -6.80 14.74 -14.59
C LEU A 666 -5.88 15.95 -14.47
N LYS A 667 -4.58 15.76 -14.62
CA LYS A 667 -3.60 16.85 -14.71
C LYS A 667 -3.37 17.18 -16.18
N VAL A 668 -3.72 18.41 -16.57
CA VAL A 668 -3.74 18.83 -17.97
C VAL A 668 -2.33 19.09 -18.49
N SER A 669 -2.01 18.45 -19.60
CA SER A 669 -0.80 18.73 -20.40
C SER A 669 -1.10 19.72 -21.52
N GLU A 670 -2.22 19.52 -22.22
CA GLU A 670 -2.67 20.29 -23.38
C GLU A 670 -4.20 20.39 -23.37
N PHE A 671 -4.75 21.51 -23.83
CA PHE A 671 -6.19 21.63 -24.07
C PHE A 671 -6.47 22.52 -25.29
N GLN A 672 -7.66 22.38 -25.86
CA GLN A 672 -8.19 23.27 -26.89
C GLN A 672 -9.68 23.52 -26.65
N PHE A 673 -10.15 24.73 -26.94
CA PHE A 673 -11.57 25.02 -26.98
C PHE A 673 -12.21 24.31 -28.18
N THR A 674 -13.37 23.71 -28.00
CA THR A 674 -14.15 23.16 -29.11
C THR A 674 -14.74 24.31 -29.93
N ASP A 675 -14.77 24.17 -31.25
CA ASP A 675 -15.47 25.09 -32.15
C ASP A 675 -16.94 24.64 -32.26
N PRO A 676 -17.91 25.39 -31.69
CA PRO A 676 -19.33 25.00 -31.70
C PRO A 676 -19.88 24.80 -33.11
N THR A 677 -19.32 25.49 -34.10
CA THR A 677 -19.74 25.40 -35.51
C THR A 677 -19.31 24.08 -36.13
N LYS A 678 -18.08 23.64 -35.84
CA LYS A 678 -17.58 22.34 -36.30
C LYS A 678 -18.31 21.18 -35.61
N GLU A 679 -18.59 21.35 -34.32
CA GLU A 679 -19.35 20.40 -33.52
C GLU A 679 -20.77 20.21 -34.05
N LEU A 680 -21.47 21.32 -34.31
CA LEU A 680 -22.80 21.29 -34.89
C LEU A 680 -22.80 20.58 -36.25
N ASN A 681 -21.83 20.87 -37.12
CA ASN A 681 -21.73 20.23 -38.42
C ASN A 681 -21.46 18.71 -38.31
N TYR A 682 -20.60 18.30 -37.39
CA TYR A 682 -20.33 16.88 -37.12
C TYR A 682 -21.57 16.15 -36.62
N LEU A 683 -22.28 16.71 -35.62
CA LEU A 683 -23.51 16.12 -35.09
C LEU A 683 -24.63 16.08 -36.14
N MET A 684 -24.69 17.09 -37.02
CA MET A 684 -25.62 17.10 -38.15
C MET A 684 -25.28 16.02 -39.19
N GLU A 685 -24.01 15.71 -39.41
CA GLU A 685 -23.60 14.59 -40.28
C GLU A 685 -23.95 13.24 -39.65
N GLU A 686 -23.71 13.06 -38.34
CA GLU A 686 -24.03 11.83 -37.61
C GLU A 686 -25.55 11.57 -37.50
N LEU A 687 -26.35 12.61 -37.27
CA LEU A 687 -27.82 12.49 -37.27
C LEU A 687 -28.42 12.19 -38.65
N ASN A 688 -27.68 12.47 -39.72
CA ASN A 688 -28.08 12.18 -41.11
C ASN A 688 -27.49 10.87 -41.65
N SER A 689 -26.64 10.18 -40.87
CA SER A 689 -26.12 8.83 -41.16
C SER A 689 -26.92 7.76 -40.41
#